data_AF-A0AAV6U7H4-F1
#
_entry.id   AF-A0AAV6U7H4-F1
#
_cell.length_a   1.000
_cell.length_b   1.000
_cell.length_c   1.000
_cell.angle_alpha   90.00
_cell.angle_beta   90.00
_cell.angle_gamma   90.00
#
_symmetry.space_group_name_H-M   'P 1'
#
loop_
_entity.id
_entity.type
_entity.pdbx_description
1 polymer ?
#
loop_
_entity_poly.entity_id
_entity_poly.type
_entity_poly.pdbx_seq_one_letter_code
_entity_poly.pdbx_strand_id
1 'polypeptide(L)'
;MGESLDIHREHSLLKQELERLSCELEQTTHEKNLSAQYGLQLLEQKENLQQKCEELETWNDAARNELELLREALAKYQTNQKATASSGIEQEESLLLETASKEASFTSTVLELEKELKQVRQEVSRVGVEKERILQENLDLAKNCDVSEREKKTYKAELKELKLREARLLSDNNELEEENISLQKQISSLRSSQVEFEGAKHEVRCLREEIEAAKGQIEELISLKQIAEKQLEEALEALQSEREQKYAFKKELDQRANSESIFNMNSLGFSGFGLGNLNQDDGDRSEGEDADNDTTLTSLSLSTTSEKENVGRPQSSTVGDLFSEVHLSEIRKLEKQLEVMENDKTKVSKCLQETQQQLEKTKAELNDQNSRVQRMAEHINALIALHGKLGEIEDGSNPEEAEKDIPEISRLKQLLTKHEQRYQLAVQQVEQLQNDVKGQQQTEVGNKEKVNEKLKNQISELKIQVKTSSNKIKELEGDLHIMGEIAKEAKFALNFTQDDLVAVSEELAQLYHHVCMVNGETPNRIMLEHVKESHISESDPGKENSETAKDQSYSSLFSINASKIDTLKEKLKSDISIKILLEEDKNENRSDLGTPSNRLLDTIRDQLGHLSKAVEKTIEIHHNKNLHEGNEDHSSFQEVEDLMEQVIKLKSQLSTKREQIATLRTVLKANKHTAEVAMANLKSKYENEKAIVSETMMKLRNELKVLKEDKATFASLRAMFAARCEEYVTKIDELQRKVSSGEEQIKTLNSLLKLSVIQKLKVIQKVEELEMEKDKPHSRRHGPPRGGRNVYSRGSGSANHSGSGAYRHGHDNYHSRRDH
;
A
#
# COMPACT_ATOMS: atom_id res chain seq x y z
N MET A 1 -216.42 -1.08 -27.37
CA MET A 1 -215.24 -0.32 -26.90
C MET A 1 -214.81 -0.91 -25.57
N GLY A 2 -213.65 -1.57 -25.51
CA GLY A 2 -213.14 -2.22 -24.28
C GLY A 2 -211.62 -2.39 -24.30
N GLU A 3 -211.08 -2.85 -25.43
CA GLU A 3 -209.64 -3.19 -25.60
C GLU A 3 -208.66 -2.00 -25.47
N SER A 4 -209.15 -0.77 -25.41
CA SER A 4 -208.29 0.43 -25.32
C SER A 4 -207.75 0.72 -23.91
N LEU A 5 -208.19 -0.01 -22.87
CA LEU A 5 -207.85 0.29 -21.48
C LEU A 5 -206.66 -0.53 -20.93
N ASP A 6 -206.49 -1.79 -21.33
CA ASP A 6 -205.39 -2.62 -20.84
C ASP A 6 -204.05 -2.23 -21.48
N ILE A 7 -204.03 -1.93 -22.78
CA ILE A 7 -202.83 -1.45 -23.51
C ILE A 7 -202.23 -0.21 -22.82
N HIS A 8 -203.07 0.67 -22.27
CA HIS A 8 -202.61 1.88 -21.57
C HIS A 8 -202.03 1.59 -20.18
N ARG A 9 -202.44 0.50 -19.52
CA ARG A 9 -201.86 0.05 -18.24
C ARG A 9 -200.51 -0.62 -18.44
N GLU A 10 -200.41 -1.56 -19.37
CA GLU A 10 -199.13 -2.23 -19.68
C GLU A 10 -198.06 -1.23 -20.11
N HIS A 11 -198.40 -0.30 -21.01
CA HIS A 11 -197.51 0.77 -21.44
C HIS A 11 -197.11 1.73 -20.30
N SER A 12 -197.96 1.93 -19.28
CA SER A 12 -197.61 2.73 -18.11
C SER A 12 -196.65 2.00 -17.16
N LEU A 13 -196.83 0.69 -16.97
CA LEU A 13 -195.93 -0.13 -16.15
C LEU A 13 -194.56 -0.26 -16.82
N LEU A 14 -194.53 -0.57 -18.12
CA LEU A 14 -193.30 -0.63 -18.92
C LEU A 14 -192.53 0.71 -18.91
N LYS A 15 -193.22 1.85 -18.90
CA LYS A 15 -192.58 3.16 -18.72
C LYS A 15 -191.94 3.33 -17.34
N GLN A 16 -192.66 2.99 -16.27
CA GLN A 16 -192.14 3.11 -14.91
C GLN A 16 -190.97 2.15 -14.65
N GLU A 17 -190.98 0.97 -15.25
CA GLU A 17 -189.89 0.00 -15.20
C GLU A 17 -188.69 0.43 -16.06
N LEU A 18 -188.91 1.05 -17.22
CA LEU A 18 -187.86 1.70 -18.02
C LEU A 18 -187.23 2.91 -17.29
N GLU A 19 -188.02 3.77 -16.65
CA GLU A 19 -187.50 4.87 -15.83
C GLU A 19 -186.66 4.34 -14.66
N ARG A 20 -187.15 3.31 -13.94
CA ARG A 20 -186.39 2.66 -12.87
C ARG A 20 -185.07 2.08 -13.39
N LEU A 21 -185.10 1.34 -14.51
CA LEU A 21 -183.90 0.76 -15.10
C LEU A 21 -182.96 1.83 -15.65
N SER A 22 -183.45 2.98 -16.12
CA SER A 22 -182.62 4.14 -16.49
C SER A 22 -181.93 4.72 -15.26
N CYS A 23 -182.65 4.93 -14.15
CA CYS A 23 -182.05 5.44 -12.92
C CYS A 23 -181.05 4.46 -12.28
N GLU A 24 -181.31 3.14 -12.30
CA GLU A 24 -180.34 2.13 -11.85
C GLU A 24 -179.12 2.03 -12.80
N LEU A 25 -179.31 2.24 -14.11
CA LEU A 25 -178.22 2.35 -15.07
C LEU A 25 -177.40 3.63 -14.89
N GLU A 26 -178.06 4.77 -14.66
CA GLU A 26 -177.43 6.07 -14.37
C GLU A 26 -176.67 6.04 -13.05
N GLN A 27 -177.23 5.46 -11.98
CA GLN A 27 -176.53 5.28 -10.71
C GLN A 27 -175.33 4.35 -10.88
N THR A 28 -175.50 3.16 -11.48
CA THR A 28 -174.37 2.22 -11.64
C THR A 28 -173.33 2.71 -12.65
N THR A 29 -173.67 3.56 -13.62
CA THR A 29 -172.68 4.23 -14.48
C THR A 29 -172.01 5.41 -13.76
N HIS A 30 -172.72 6.16 -12.91
CA HIS A 30 -172.10 7.19 -12.07
C HIS A 30 -171.13 6.58 -11.05
N GLU A 31 -171.50 5.50 -10.37
CA GLU A 31 -170.62 4.76 -9.45
C GLU A 31 -169.41 4.15 -10.16
N LYS A 32 -169.58 3.63 -11.40
CA LYS A 32 -168.45 3.19 -12.25
C LYS A 32 -167.57 4.38 -12.66
N ASN A 33 -168.15 5.52 -13.01
CA ASN A 33 -167.39 6.72 -13.40
C ASN A 33 -166.61 7.30 -12.22
N LEU A 34 -167.19 7.36 -11.02
CA LEU A 34 -166.49 7.72 -9.78
C LEU A 34 -165.37 6.72 -9.47
N SER A 35 -165.66 5.41 -9.57
CA SER A 35 -164.64 4.37 -9.36
C SER A 35 -163.50 4.46 -10.38
N ALA A 36 -163.79 4.82 -11.62
CA ALA A 36 -162.79 5.06 -12.66
C ALA A 36 -162.01 6.36 -12.43
N GLN A 37 -162.64 7.43 -11.93
CA GLN A 37 -161.96 8.68 -11.56
C GLN A 37 -161.02 8.49 -10.36
N TYR A 38 -161.47 7.82 -9.29
CA TYR A 38 -160.61 7.46 -8.18
C TYR A 38 -159.52 6.46 -8.60
N GLY A 39 -159.84 5.51 -9.49
CA GLY A 39 -158.86 4.60 -10.07
C GLY A 39 -157.78 5.34 -10.89
N LEU A 40 -158.17 6.32 -11.70
CA LEU A 40 -157.26 7.18 -12.46
C LEU A 40 -156.39 8.02 -11.52
N GLN A 41 -156.98 8.63 -10.50
CA GLN A 41 -156.24 9.43 -9.50
C GLN A 41 -155.26 8.57 -8.69
N LEU A 42 -155.63 7.33 -8.35
CA LEU A 42 -154.71 6.37 -7.71
C LEU A 42 -153.61 5.88 -8.65
N LEU A 43 -153.88 5.74 -9.94
CA LEU A 43 -152.85 5.45 -10.95
C LEU A 43 -151.89 6.63 -11.14
N GLU A 44 -152.41 7.85 -11.24
CA GLU A 44 -151.62 9.09 -11.31
C GLU A 44 -150.77 9.29 -10.04
N GLN A 45 -151.33 9.07 -8.85
CA GLN A 45 -150.57 9.10 -7.59
C GLN A 45 -149.52 7.99 -7.54
N LYS A 46 -149.83 6.77 -7.99
CA LYS A 46 -148.87 5.68 -8.10
C LYS A 46 -147.74 6.02 -9.08
N GLU A 47 -148.06 6.61 -10.24
CA GLU A 47 -147.09 7.00 -11.26
C GLU A 47 -146.17 8.11 -10.75
N ASN A 48 -146.70 9.16 -10.13
CA ASN A 48 -145.91 10.20 -9.47
C ASN A 48 -145.03 9.65 -8.33
N LEU A 49 -145.53 8.69 -7.54
CA LEU A 49 -144.73 8.01 -6.51
C LEU A 49 -143.66 7.11 -7.12
N GLN A 50 -143.95 6.43 -8.22
CA GLN A 50 -143.00 5.57 -8.92
C GLN A 50 -141.88 6.39 -9.57
N GLN A 51 -142.21 7.46 -10.31
CA GLN A 51 -141.24 8.42 -10.84
C GLN A 51 -140.34 8.96 -9.72
N LYS A 52 -140.93 9.32 -8.56
CA LYS A 52 -140.17 9.79 -7.40
C LYS A 52 -139.30 8.71 -6.74
N CYS A 53 -139.69 7.44 -6.81
CA CYS A 53 -138.83 6.32 -6.40
C CYS A 53 -137.67 6.12 -7.39
N GLU A 54 -137.93 6.15 -8.70
CA GLU A 54 -136.92 6.04 -9.76
C GLU A 54 -135.92 7.22 -9.71
N GLU A 55 -136.39 8.44 -9.45
CA GLU A 55 -135.53 9.60 -9.13
C GLU A 55 -134.67 9.33 -7.88
N LEU A 56 -135.26 8.89 -6.77
CA LEU A 56 -134.51 8.62 -5.54
C LEU A 56 -133.51 7.47 -5.69
N GLU A 57 -133.79 6.46 -6.52
CA GLU A 57 -132.88 5.38 -6.85
C GLU A 57 -131.71 5.87 -7.71
N THR A 58 -131.96 6.66 -8.76
CA THR A 58 -130.88 7.27 -9.56
C THR A 58 -130.00 8.23 -8.74
N TRP A 59 -130.57 9.01 -7.82
CA TRP A 59 -129.79 9.81 -6.85
C TRP A 59 -128.98 8.95 -5.87
N ASN A 60 -129.51 7.81 -5.43
CA ASN A 60 -128.81 6.87 -4.54
C ASN A 60 -127.63 6.20 -5.26
N ASP A 61 -127.82 5.76 -6.50
CA ASP A 61 -126.77 5.15 -7.31
C ASP A 61 -125.72 6.17 -7.77
N ALA A 62 -126.11 7.40 -8.10
CA ALA A 62 -125.16 8.50 -8.29
C ALA A 62 -124.30 8.73 -7.03
N ALA A 63 -124.91 8.85 -5.86
CA ALA A 63 -124.21 9.03 -4.59
C ALA A 63 -123.32 7.82 -4.24
N ARG A 64 -123.73 6.58 -4.55
CA ARG A 64 -122.88 5.37 -4.39
C ARG A 64 -121.64 5.44 -5.28
N ASN A 65 -121.81 5.79 -6.55
CA ASN A 65 -120.73 5.90 -7.52
C ASN A 65 -119.73 7.01 -7.11
N GLU A 66 -120.21 8.17 -6.65
CA GLU A 66 -119.35 9.21 -6.08
C GLU A 66 -118.59 8.73 -4.84
N LEU A 67 -119.24 8.00 -3.92
CA LEU A 67 -118.60 7.46 -2.73
C LEU A 67 -117.54 6.39 -3.07
N GLU A 68 -117.77 5.58 -4.10
CA GLU A 68 -116.81 4.59 -4.60
C GLU A 68 -115.61 5.25 -5.28
N LEU A 69 -115.83 6.25 -6.14
CA LEU A 69 -114.77 7.08 -6.73
C LEU A 69 -113.94 7.80 -5.67
N LEU A 70 -114.57 8.32 -4.61
CA LEU A 70 -113.88 8.95 -3.48
C LEU A 70 -113.08 7.93 -2.66
N ARG A 71 -113.59 6.71 -2.45
CA ARG A 71 -112.83 5.61 -1.82
C ARG A 71 -111.62 5.19 -2.65
N GLU A 72 -111.78 5.05 -3.96
CA GLU A 72 -110.67 4.77 -4.87
C GLU A 72 -109.62 5.89 -4.86
N ALA A 73 -110.04 7.16 -4.92
CA ALA A 73 -109.14 8.30 -4.89
C ALA A 73 -108.37 8.37 -3.57
N LEU A 74 -109.03 8.13 -2.44
CA LEU A 74 -108.42 8.05 -1.12
C LEU A 74 -107.44 6.87 -1.00
N ALA A 75 -107.80 5.70 -1.53
CA ALA A 75 -106.90 4.54 -1.56
C ALA A 75 -105.64 4.81 -2.40
N LYS A 76 -105.81 5.38 -3.61
CA LYS A 76 -104.71 5.78 -4.51
C LYS A 76 -103.83 6.86 -3.88
N TYR A 77 -104.42 7.81 -3.16
CA TYR A 77 -103.68 8.81 -2.38
C TYR A 77 -102.85 8.16 -1.27
N GLN A 78 -103.44 7.24 -0.49
CA GLN A 78 -102.73 6.52 0.58
C GLN A 78 -101.61 5.61 0.05
N THR A 79 -101.79 4.93 -1.09
CA THR A 79 -100.71 4.14 -1.70
C THR A 79 -99.60 5.02 -2.24
N ASN A 80 -99.93 6.14 -2.90
CA ASN A 80 -98.93 7.08 -3.39
C ASN A 80 -98.16 7.73 -2.22
N GLN A 81 -98.85 8.17 -1.16
CA GLN A 81 -98.20 8.73 0.03
C GLN A 81 -97.24 7.74 0.68
N LYS A 82 -97.62 6.45 0.78
CA LYS A 82 -96.73 5.38 1.27
C LYS A 82 -95.53 5.15 0.35
N ALA A 83 -95.73 5.11 -0.97
CA ALA A 83 -94.66 4.91 -1.95
C ALA A 83 -93.68 6.10 -2.02
N THR A 84 -94.18 7.33 -1.93
CA THR A 84 -93.33 8.53 -1.82
C THR A 84 -92.56 8.54 -0.49
N ALA A 85 -93.18 8.11 0.61
CA ALA A 85 -92.50 7.99 1.90
C ALA A 85 -91.42 6.89 1.89
N SER A 86 -91.71 5.69 1.34
CA SER A 86 -90.68 4.63 1.25
C SER A 86 -89.57 5.02 0.28
N SER A 87 -89.86 5.59 -0.89
CA SER A 87 -88.83 6.07 -1.81
C SER A 87 -87.96 7.19 -1.23
N GLY A 88 -88.51 8.02 -0.34
CA GLY A 88 -87.73 9.00 0.41
C GLY A 88 -86.77 8.34 1.40
N ILE A 89 -87.26 7.37 2.19
CA ILE A 89 -86.45 6.59 3.13
C ILE A 89 -85.36 5.79 2.39
N GLU A 90 -85.71 5.11 1.29
CA GLU A 90 -84.77 4.36 0.44
C GLU A 90 -83.67 5.27 -0.13
N GLN A 91 -84.01 6.52 -0.49
CA GLN A 91 -83.03 7.50 -0.95
C GLN A 91 -82.14 8.03 0.18
N GLU A 92 -82.69 8.29 1.37
CA GLU A 92 -81.93 8.67 2.56
C GLU A 92 -80.98 7.54 3.02
N GLU A 93 -81.46 6.30 3.07
CA GLU A 93 -80.66 5.11 3.37
C GLU A 93 -79.53 4.90 2.35
N SER A 94 -79.80 5.08 1.05
CA SER A 94 -78.76 5.02 0.01
C SER A 94 -77.70 6.10 0.18
N LEU A 95 -78.08 7.34 0.53
CA LEU A 95 -77.14 8.44 0.76
C LEU A 95 -76.33 8.26 2.04
N LEU A 96 -76.93 7.70 3.11
CA LEU A 96 -76.24 7.33 4.34
C LEU A 96 -75.23 6.20 4.09
N LEU A 97 -75.62 5.18 3.32
CA LEU A 97 -74.73 4.05 2.99
C LEU A 97 -73.58 4.46 2.06
N GLU A 98 -73.82 5.36 1.11
CA GLU A 98 -72.76 5.97 0.29
C GLU A 98 -71.81 6.82 1.16
N THR A 99 -72.34 7.57 2.13
CA THR A 99 -71.55 8.39 3.05
C THR A 99 -70.69 7.53 3.97
N ALA A 100 -71.26 6.48 4.58
CA ALA A 100 -70.53 5.52 5.41
C ALA A 100 -69.46 4.74 4.61
N SER A 101 -69.74 4.41 3.34
CA SER A 101 -68.75 3.79 2.44
C SER A 101 -67.57 4.73 2.13
N LYS A 102 -67.85 6.02 1.88
CA LYS A 102 -66.81 7.04 1.71
C LYS A 102 -65.99 7.22 2.98
N GLU A 103 -66.63 7.34 4.14
CA GLU A 103 -65.94 7.45 5.44
C GLU A 103 -65.07 6.22 5.73
N ALA A 104 -65.55 5.00 5.45
CA ALA A 104 -64.76 3.78 5.54
C ALA A 104 -63.54 3.78 4.60
N SER A 105 -63.68 4.29 3.37
CA SER A 105 -62.56 4.39 2.43
C SER A 105 -61.52 5.45 2.86
N PHE A 106 -61.96 6.61 3.35
CA PHE A 106 -61.06 7.66 3.85
C PHE A 106 -60.37 7.26 5.15
N THR A 107 -61.04 6.54 6.05
CA THR A 107 -60.39 6.02 7.26
C THR A 107 -59.38 4.92 6.94
N SER A 108 -59.61 4.07 5.92
CA SER A 108 -58.60 3.12 5.45
C SER A 108 -57.35 3.83 4.91
N THR A 109 -57.51 4.82 4.02
CA THR A 109 -56.35 5.52 3.44
C THR A 109 -55.60 6.37 4.46
N VAL A 110 -56.28 6.94 5.47
CA VAL A 110 -55.62 7.60 6.61
C VAL A 110 -54.80 6.61 7.43
N LEU A 111 -55.32 5.40 7.71
CA LEU A 111 -54.57 4.36 8.44
C LEU A 111 -53.37 3.82 7.65
N GLU A 112 -53.49 3.71 6.32
CA GLU A 112 -52.40 3.34 5.42
C GLU A 112 -51.31 4.41 5.40
N LEU A 113 -51.67 5.68 5.19
CA LEU A 113 -50.74 6.81 5.24
C LEU A 113 -50.07 6.95 6.62
N GLU A 114 -50.81 6.76 7.72
CA GLU A 114 -50.21 6.74 9.06
C GLU A 114 -49.18 5.62 9.22
N LYS A 115 -49.43 4.43 8.67
CA LYS A 115 -48.53 3.28 8.72
C LYS A 115 -47.27 3.53 7.88
N GLU A 116 -47.41 4.09 6.69
CA GLU A 116 -46.28 4.50 5.85
C GLU A 116 -45.44 5.58 6.54
N LEU A 117 -46.07 6.60 7.13
CA LEU A 117 -45.40 7.66 7.86
C LEU A 117 -44.64 7.11 9.09
N LYS A 118 -45.21 6.11 9.79
CA LYS A 118 -44.53 5.37 10.88
C LYS A 118 -43.33 4.56 10.35
N GLN A 119 -43.47 3.87 9.20
CA GLN A 119 -42.36 3.13 8.58
C GLN A 119 -41.23 4.05 8.12
N VAL A 120 -41.54 5.14 7.39
CA VAL A 120 -40.54 6.11 6.92
C VAL A 120 -39.77 6.73 8.10
N ARG A 121 -40.43 7.02 9.24
CA ARG A 121 -39.74 7.47 10.46
C ARG A 121 -38.75 6.43 11.01
N GLN A 122 -39.11 5.15 11.00
CA GLN A 122 -38.20 4.06 11.41
C GLN A 122 -37.02 3.91 10.44
N GLU A 123 -37.26 4.02 9.14
CA GLU A 123 -36.20 3.95 8.12
C GLU A 123 -35.25 5.14 8.18
N VAL A 124 -35.76 6.36 8.40
CA VAL A 124 -34.95 7.56 8.65
C VAL A 124 -34.10 7.39 9.92
N SER A 125 -34.66 6.84 11.00
CA SER A 125 -33.89 6.53 12.22
C SER A 125 -32.78 5.50 11.97
N ARG A 126 -33.07 4.42 11.23
CA ARG A 126 -32.08 3.41 10.83
C ARG A 126 -30.95 4.02 9.98
N VAL A 127 -31.29 4.86 9.01
CA VAL A 127 -30.30 5.55 8.15
C VAL A 127 -29.50 6.58 8.94
N GLY A 128 -30.07 7.22 9.96
CA GLY A 128 -29.35 8.08 10.91
C GLY A 128 -28.24 7.33 11.65
N VAL A 129 -28.59 6.20 12.29
CA VAL A 129 -27.61 5.34 13.00
C VAL A 129 -26.54 4.79 12.06
N GLU A 130 -26.93 4.37 10.84
CA GLU A 130 -25.97 3.90 9.83
C GLU A 130 -25.01 5.02 9.37
N LYS A 131 -25.52 6.24 9.17
CA LYS A 131 -24.70 7.42 8.87
C LYS A 131 -23.72 7.73 10.01
N GLU A 132 -24.16 7.66 11.26
CA GLU A 132 -23.29 7.86 12.44
C GLU A 132 -22.20 6.79 12.53
N ARG A 133 -22.54 5.52 12.25
CA ARG A 133 -21.56 4.42 12.16
C ARG A 133 -20.50 4.68 11.08
N ILE A 134 -20.93 5.04 9.86
CA ILE A 134 -20.03 5.35 8.74
C ILE A 134 -19.17 6.57 9.03
N LEU A 135 -19.70 7.60 9.71
CA LEU A 135 -18.92 8.77 10.13
C LEU A 135 -17.84 8.38 11.16
N GLN A 136 -18.17 7.53 12.14
CA GLN A 136 -17.20 7.03 13.11
C GLN A 136 -16.10 6.20 12.44
N GLU A 137 -16.46 5.30 11.52
CA GLU A 137 -15.49 4.50 10.76
C GLU A 137 -14.57 5.39 9.90
N ASN A 138 -15.09 6.44 9.27
CA ASN A 138 -14.28 7.43 8.56
C ASN A 138 -13.32 8.21 9.50
N LEU A 139 -13.75 8.55 10.72
CA LEU A 139 -12.88 9.20 11.70
C LEU A 139 -11.75 8.27 12.18
N ASP A 140 -12.01 6.98 12.33
CA ASP A 140 -10.99 6.01 12.74
C ASP A 140 -10.05 5.62 11.58
N LEU A 141 -10.56 5.52 10.35
CA LEU A 141 -9.73 5.44 9.14
C LEU A 141 -8.84 6.68 8.98
N ALA A 142 -9.36 7.87 9.22
CA ALA A 142 -8.56 9.10 9.20
C ALA A 142 -7.41 9.05 10.21
N LYS A 143 -7.67 8.66 11.46
CA LYS A 143 -6.61 8.45 12.49
C LYS A 143 -5.57 7.42 12.05
N ASN A 144 -5.99 6.31 11.42
CA ASN A 144 -5.08 5.26 10.96
C ASN A 144 -4.18 5.73 9.80
N CYS A 145 -4.72 6.51 8.86
CA CYS A 145 -3.92 7.21 7.84
C CYS A 145 -2.91 8.17 8.48
N ASP A 146 -3.34 8.91 9.50
CA ASP A 146 -2.54 9.87 10.25
C ASP A 146 -1.38 9.20 11.03
N VAL A 147 -1.60 8.00 11.59
CA VAL A 147 -0.55 7.16 12.21
C VAL A 147 0.42 6.64 11.15
N SER A 148 -0.11 6.08 10.06
CA SER A 148 0.70 5.59 8.92
C SER A 148 1.56 6.70 8.30
N GLU A 149 1.06 7.93 8.26
CA GLU A 149 1.79 9.15 7.86
C GLU A 149 2.97 9.45 8.80
N ARG A 150 2.80 9.27 10.13
CA ARG A 150 3.85 9.48 11.13
C ARG A 150 4.93 8.41 11.02
N GLU A 151 4.55 7.14 10.90
CA GLU A 151 5.49 6.03 10.66
C GLU A 151 6.28 6.21 9.35
N LYS A 152 5.59 6.60 8.27
CA LYS A 152 6.22 6.94 6.98
C LYS A 152 7.17 8.15 7.08
N LYS A 153 7.04 9.00 8.09
CA LYS A 153 7.97 10.10 8.40
C LYS A 153 9.15 9.62 9.27
N THR A 154 8.94 8.73 10.25
CA THR A 154 10.03 8.15 11.07
C THR A 154 10.93 7.24 10.24
N TYR A 155 10.39 6.28 9.48
CA TYR A 155 11.20 5.41 8.60
C TYR A 155 11.99 6.21 7.55
N LYS A 156 11.46 7.37 7.09
CA LYS A 156 12.19 8.29 6.21
C LYS A 156 13.31 9.08 6.92
N ALA A 157 13.25 9.24 8.24
CA ALA A 157 14.34 9.82 9.03
C ALA A 157 15.41 8.76 9.31
N GLU A 158 15.02 7.57 9.75
CA GLU A 158 15.93 6.43 9.99
C GLU A 158 16.69 6.04 8.72
N LEU A 159 16.04 6.00 7.55
CA LEU A 159 16.71 5.74 6.27
C LEU A 159 17.66 6.87 5.82
N LYS A 160 17.53 8.10 6.35
CA LYS A 160 18.54 9.15 6.17
C LYS A 160 19.70 8.97 7.15
N GLU A 161 19.42 8.63 8.41
CA GLU A 161 20.45 8.39 9.42
C GLU A 161 21.33 7.19 9.04
N LEU A 162 20.74 6.09 8.61
CA LEU A 162 21.47 4.90 8.14
C LEU A 162 22.38 5.24 6.96
N LYS A 163 21.92 6.05 5.99
CA LYS A 163 22.77 6.51 4.86
C LYS A 163 23.90 7.44 5.30
N LEU A 164 23.66 8.30 6.29
CA LEU A 164 24.71 9.13 6.89
C LEU A 164 25.72 8.30 7.69
N ARG A 165 25.29 7.20 8.31
CA ARG A 165 26.16 6.25 9.01
C ARG A 165 26.98 5.40 8.03
N GLU A 166 26.34 4.91 6.96
CA GLU A 166 26.99 4.22 5.84
C GLU A 166 28.06 5.10 5.19
N ALA A 167 27.74 6.37 4.90
CA ALA A 167 28.69 7.32 4.33
C ALA A 167 29.88 7.63 5.25
N ARG A 168 29.70 7.66 6.59
CA ARG A 168 30.81 7.77 7.55
C ARG A 168 31.69 6.52 7.54
N LEU A 169 31.09 5.34 7.70
CA LEU A 169 31.83 4.07 7.68
C LEU A 169 32.60 3.84 6.37
N LEU A 170 32.13 4.39 5.25
CA LEU A 170 32.89 4.42 3.99
C LEU A 170 34.06 5.41 4.02
N SER A 171 33.96 6.56 4.69
CA SER A 171 35.11 7.45 4.96
C SER A 171 36.13 6.75 5.87
N ASP A 172 35.67 6.22 7.00
CA ASP A 172 36.49 5.51 7.99
C ASP A 172 37.27 4.35 7.33
N ASN A 173 36.62 3.59 6.43
CA ASN A 173 37.28 2.53 5.64
C ASN A 173 38.30 3.08 4.62
N ASN A 174 37.98 4.16 3.90
CA ASN A 174 38.92 4.77 2.95
C ASN A 174 40.18 5.28 3.68
N GLU A 175 40.00 5.90 4.85
CA GLU A 175 41.10 6.39 5.70
C GLU A 175 42.00 5.22 6.16
N LEU A 176 41.40 4.10 6.58
CA LEU A 176 42.14 2.87 6.89
C LEU A 176 42.81 2.22 5.67
N GLU A 177 42.24 2.31 4.48
CA GLU A 177 42.89 1.86 3.23
C GLU A 177 44.10 2.75 2.87
N GLU A 178 44.00 4.07 3.04
CA GLU A 178 45.11 5.01 2.85
C GLU A 178 46.25 4.78 3.87
N GLU A 179 45.93 4.55 5.15
CA GLU A 179 46.90 4.15 6.17
C GLU A 179 47.59 2.83 5.81
N ASN A 180 46.84 1.82 5.38
CA ASN A 180 47.39 0.52 4.98
C ASN A 180 48.32 0.65 3.77
N ILE A 181 47.93 1.44 2.76
CA ILE A 181 48.77 1.77 1.60
C ILE A 181 50.05 2.53 2.04
N SER A 182 49.95 3.42 3.03
CA SER A 182 51.10 4.13 3.62
C SER A 182 52.07 3.15 4.31
N LEU A 183 51.56 2.25 5.15
CA LEU A 183 52.36 1.22 5.82
C LEU A 183 53.00 0.24 4.82
N GLN A 184 52.30 -0.17 3.76
CA GLN A 184 52.87 -1.00 2.70
C GLN A 184 54.02 -0.29 1.95
N LYS A 185 53.91 1.03 1.70
CA LYS A 185 55.01 1.84 1.14
C LYS A 185 56.20 1.90 2.09
N GLN A 186 55.98 2.12 3.39
CA GLN A 186 57.04 2.12 4.41
C GLN A 186 57.75 0.77 4.49
N ILE A 187 57.01 -0.35 4.56
CA ILE A 187 57.56 -1.71 4.56
C ILE A 187 58.38 -1.98 3.29
N SER A 188 57.92 -1.49 2.13
CA SER A 188 58.64 -1.64 0.86
C SER A 188 59.94 -0.83 0.83
N SER A 189 59.92 0.39 1.37
CA SER A 189 61.12 1.24 1.52
C SER A 189 62.14 0.61 2.47
N LEU A 190 61.70 0.11 3.64
CA LEU A 190 62.55 -0.59 4.60
C LEU A 190 63.17 -1.87 4.00
N ARG A 191 62.43 -2.60 3.16
CA ARG A 191 62.97 -3.76 2.42
C ARG A 191 64.04 -3.37 1.39
N SER A 192 63.89 -2.24 0.69
CA SER A 192 64.95 -1.73 -0.20
C SER A 192 66.22 -1.41 0.61
N SER A 193 66.07 -0.61 1.67
CA SER A 193 67.17 -0.22 2.55
C SER A 193 67.85 -1.41 3.23
N GLN A 194 67.11 -2.47 3.56
CA GLN A 194 67.68 -3.72 4.07
C GLN A 194 68.52 -4.47 3.02
N VAL A 195 68.11 -4.48 1.75
CA VAL A 195 68.90 -5.07 0.65
C VAL A 195 70.15 -4.24 0.37
N GLU A 196 70.03 -2.91 0.38
CA GLU A 196 71.15 -1.98 0.26
C GLU A 196 72.18 -2.17 1.41
N PHE A 197 71.70 -2.34 2.65
CA PHE A 197 72.54 -2.61 3.81
C PHE A 197 73.27 -3.97 3.72
N GLU A 198 72.58 -5.05 3.35
CA GLU A 198 73.23 -6.35 3.15
C GLU A 198 74.21 -6.34 1.97
N GLY A 199 73.96 -5.53 0.94
CA GLY A 199 74.90 -5.26 -0.16
C GLY A 199 76.18 -4.59 0.34
N ALA A 200 76.08 -3.45 1.03
CA ALA A 200 77.22 -2.75 1.61
C ALA A 200 77.98 -3.61 2.64
N LYS A 201 77.26 -4.44 3.40
CA LYS A 201 77.84 -5.42 4.34
C LYS A 201 78.60 -6.55 3.64
N HIS A 202 78.20 -6.94 2.43
CA HIS A 202 78.97 -7.85 1.59
C HIS A 202 80.22 -7.17 1.01
N GLU A 203 80.10 -5.95 0.50
CA GLU A 203 81.24 -5.14 0.01
C GLU A 203 82.30 -4.94 1.11
N VAL A 204 81.88 -4.54 2.31
CA VAL A 204 82.75 -4.44 3.49
C VAL A 204 83.39 -5.78 3.89
N ARG A 205 82.78 -6.93 3.54
CA ARG A 205 83.44 -8.24 3.71
C ARG A 205 84.51 -8.48 2.64
N CYS A 206 84.21 -8.25 1.37
CA CYS A 206 85.19 -8.40 0.28
C CYS A 206 86.42 -7.51 0.53
N LEU A 207 86.22 -6.24 0.91
CA LEU A 207 87.32 -5.33 1.27
C LEU A 207 88.13 -5.80 2.49
N ARG A 208 87.53 -6.53 3.43
CA ARG A 208 88.27 -7.16 4.56
C ARG A 208 89.07 -8.36 4.11
N GLU A 209 88.51 -9.20 3.24
CA GLU A 209 89.19 -10.37 2.64
C GLU A 209 90.37 -9.91 1.76
N GLU A 210 90.24 -8.80 1.02
CA GLU A 210 91.33 -8.13 0.30
C GLU A 210 92.42 -7.58 1.25
N ILE A 211 92.03 -6.93 2.35
CA ILE A 211 92.97 -6.46 3.39
C ILE A 211 93.69 -7.63 4.08
N GLU A 212 93.01 -8.75 4.29
CA GLU A 212 93.59 -9.95 4.91
C GLU A 212 94.56 -10.66 3.95
N ALA A 213 94.22 -10.77 2.66
CA ALA A 213 95.14 -11.25 1.62
C ALA A 213 96.37 -10.33 1.47
N ALA A 214 96.20 -9.01 1.52
CA ALA A 214 97.31 -8.05 1.48
C ALA A 214 98.20 -8.14 2.73
N LYS A 215 97.64 -8.41 3.91
CA LYS A 215 98.42 -8.72 5.13
C LYS A 215 99.21 -10.01 4.98
N GLY A 216 98.59 -11.08 4.47
CA GLY A 216 99.29 -12.34 4.19
C GLY A 216 100.49 -12.14 3.27
N GLN A 217 100.33 -11.37 2.19
CA GLN A 217 101.45 -11.00 1.30
C GLN A 217 102.55 -10.20 2.03
N ILE A 218 102.19 -9.30 2.94
CA ILE A 218 103.16 -8.56 3.77
C ILE A 218 103.90 -9.51 4.74
N GLU A 219 103.20 -10.46 5.35
CA GLU A 219 103.79 -11.46 6.27
C GLU A 219 104.71 -12.44 5.52
N GLU A 220 104.33 -12.89 4.31
CA GLU A 220 105.19 -13.65 3.41
C GLU A 220 106.45 -12.86 3.02
N LEU A 221 106.32 -11.58 2.66
CA LEU A 221 107.46 -10.71 2.36
C LEU A 221 108.36 -10.45 3.58
N ILE A 222 107.80 -10.37 4.79
CA ILE A 222 108.57 -10.29 6.04
C ILE A 222 109.30 -11.60 6.31
N SER A 223 108.66 -12.76 6.10
CA SER A 223 109.33 -14.06 6.23
C SER A 223 110.45 -14.25 5.22
N LEU A 224 110.24 -13.85 3.95
CA LEU A 224 111.27 -13.87 2.92
C LEU A 224 112.43 -12.92 3.24
N LYS A 225 112.13 -11.72 3.78
CA LYS A 225 113.13 -10.78 4.29
C LYS A 225 113.95 -11.41 5.44
N GLN A 226 113.30 -12.02 6.43
CA GLN A 226 113.98 -12.69 7.54
C GLN A 226 114.85 -13.87 7.08
N ILE A 227 114.43 -14.62 6.06
CA ILE A 227 115.24 -15.70 5.45
C ILE A 227 116.45 -15.10 4.72
N ALA A 228 116.28 -14.00 3.97
CA ALA A 228 117.39 -13.33 3.31
C ALA A 228 118.38 -12.67 4.29
N GLU A 229 117.88 -12.12 5.40
CA GLU A 229 118.70 -11.60 6.51
C GLU A 229 119.50 -12.72 7.17
N LYS A 230 118.87 -13.87 7.49
CA LYS A 230 119.58 -15.05 8.01
C LYS A 230 120.59 -15.64 7.04
N GLN A 231 120.28 -15.72 5.74
CA GLN A 231 121.25 -16.18 4.74
C GLN A 231 122.43 -15.22 4.60
N LEU A 232 122.24 -13.93 4.85
CA LEU A 232 123.31 -12.93 4.91
C LEU A 232 124.12 -13.07 6.21
N GLU A 233 123.47 -13.32 7.35
CA GLU A 233 124.14 -13.65 8.63
C GLU A 233 124.98 -14.92 8.50
N GLU A 234 124.41 -16.03 8.03
CA GLU A 234 125.09 -17.31 7.75
C GLU A 234 126.27 -17.14 6.77
N ALA A 235 126.13 -16.30 5.74
CA ALA A 235 127.23 -16.01 4.82
C ALA A 235 128.33 -15.13 5.46
N LEU A 236 127.99 -14.22 6.36
CA LEU A 236 128.97 -13.44 7.13
C LEU A 236 129.67 -14.30 8.17
N GLU A 237 128.95 -15.19 8.86
CA GLU A 237 129.53 -16.19 9.79
C GLU A 237 130.43 -17.18 9.04
N ALA A 238 130.00 -17.69 7.89
CA ALA A 238 130.84 -18.54 7.04
C ALA A 238 132.13 -17.81 6.62
N LEU A 239 132.02 -16.54 6.19
CA LEU A 239 133.17 -15.70 5.82
C LEU A 239 134.06 -15.36 7.03
N GLN A 240 133.48 -15.16 8.23
CA GLN A 240 134.24 -15.04 9.47
C GLN A 240 134.95 -16.35 9.82
N SER A 241 134.29 -17.50 9.70
CA SER A 241 134.90 -18.82 9.93
C SER A 241 136.02 -19.09 8.92
N GLU A 242 135.89 -18.65 7.67
CA GLU A 242 136.97 -18.67 6.68
C GLU A 242 138.14 -17.75 7.07
N ARG A 243 137.86 -16.55 7.61
CA ARG A 243 138.90 -15.65 8.13
C ARG A 243 139.59 -16.28 9.34
N GLU A 244 138.85 -16.87 10.26
CA GLU A 244 139.37 -17.55 11.45
C GLU A 244 140.17 -18.79 11.08
N GLN A 245 139.72 -19.59 10.11
CA GLN A 245 140.49 -20.69 9.51
C GLN A 245 141.75 -20.17 8.80
N LYS A 246 141.68 -19.06 8.06
CA LYS A 246 142.87 -18.44 7.44
C LYS A 246 143.84 -17.87 8.47
N TYR A 247 143.34 -17.33 9.58
CA TYR A 247 144.16 -16.93 10.74
C TYR A 247 144.69 -18.15 11.51
N ALA A 248 143.96 -19.26 11.57
CA ALA A 248 144.40 -20.51 12.18
C ALA A 248 145.48 -21.18 11.33
N PHE A 249 145.29 -21.33 10.02
CA PHE A 249 146.32 -21.81 9.09
C PHE A 249 147.52 -20.87 9.03
N LYS A 250 147.31 -19.54 9.12
CA LYS A 250 148.43 -18.61 9.29
C LYS A 250 149.15 -18.84 10.62
N LYS A 251 148.43 -18.98 11.73
CA LYS A 251 148.99 -19.29 13.05
C LYS A 251 149.67 -20.66 13.07
N GLU A 252 149.19 -21.64 12.32
CA GLU A 252 149.83 -22.94 12.12
C GLU A 252 151.07 -22.84 11.23
N LEU A 253 151.10 -21.93 10.23
CA LEU A 253 152.30 -21.64 9.44
C LEU A 253 153.34 -20.89 10.28
N ASP A 254 152.91 -19.88 11.04
CA ASP A 254 153.75 -19.17 12.01
C ASP A 254 154.22 -20.14 13.12
N GLN A 255 153.40 -21.10 13.55
CA GLN A 255 153.79 -22.18 14.47
C GLN A 255 154.68 -23.23 13.80
N ARG A 256 154.52 -23.56 12.52
CA ARG A 256 155.42 -24.46 11.76
C ARG A 256 156.79 -23.81 11.60
N ALA A 257 156.85 -22.53 11.24
CA ALA A 257 158.09 -21.75 11.24
C ALA A 257 158.75 -21.72 12.63
N ASN A 258 157.96 -21.59 13.70
CA ASN A 258 158.48 -21.64 15.07
C ASN A 258 158.78 -23.06 15.60
N SER A 259 158.27 -24.15 15.00
CA SER A 259 158.44 -25.55 15.49
C SER A 259 159.34 -26.43 14.60
N GLU A 260 159.62 -26.02 13.37
CA GLU A 260 160.87 -26.41 12.69
C GLU A 260 162.08 -25.76 13.39
N SER A 261 161.86 -24.65 14.11
CA SER A 261 162.82 -24.02 15.01
C SER A 261 162.74 -24.54 16.47
N ILE A 262 163.18 -25.79 16.68
CA ILE A 262 163.56 -26.41 17.98
C ILE A 262 162.44 -27.15 18.76
N PHE A 263 162.42 -28.47 18.53
CA PHE A 263 162.12 -29.54 19.52
C PHE A 263 160.68 -29.77 20.03
N ASN A 264 160.52 -30.87 20.79
CA ASN A 264 159.31 -31.38 21.44
C ASN A 264 158.11 -31.63 20.51
N MET A 265 157.88 -32.84 20.00
CA MET A 265 157.64 -34.07 20.79
C MET A 265 156.72 -33.82 22.00
N ASN A 266 155.41 -33.82 21.76
CA ASN A 266 154.57 -34.94 22.20
C ASN A 266 153.21 -34.96 21.47
N SER A 267 152.71 -36.17 21.23
CA SER A 267 151.36 -36.44 20.73
C SER A 267 150.51 -37.11 21.82
N LEU A 268 149.19 -37.17 21.63
CA LEU A 268 148.17 -37.82 22.47
C LEU A 268 147.86 -37.11 23.82
N GLY A 269 146.58 -37.06 24.21
CA GLY A 269 146.26 -36.66 25.60
C GLY A 269 144.84 -36.34 26.07
N PHE A 270 143.79 -37.03 25.62
CA PHE A 270 142.61 -37.39 26.45
C PHE A 270 141.80 -36.32 27.26
N SER A 271 140.55 -36.11 26.83
CA SER A 271 139.30 -36.02 27.62
C SER A 271 139.20 -35.29 28.98
N GLY A 272 138.17 -34.42 29.11
CA GLY A 272 137.16 -34.60 30.18
C GLY A 272 136.79 -33.42 31.08
N PHE A 273 135.49 -33.06 31.04
CA PHE A 273 134.63 -32.61 32.17
C PHE A 273 134.95 -31.28 32.91
N GLY A 274 133.92 -30.48 33.22
CA GLY A 274 133.99 -29.53 34.34
C GLY A 274 133.21 -28.22 34.21
N LEU A 275 132.60 -27.80 35.34
CA LEU A 275 132.09 -26.44 35.64
C LEU A 275 133.23 -25.40 35.56
N GLY A 276 133.03 -24.09 35.41
CA GLY A 276 131.82 -23.27 35.51
C GLY A 276 132.01 -22.14 36.57
N ASN A 277 131.50 -20.93 36.32
CA ASN A 277 131.34 -19.80 37.26
C ASN A 277 130.33 -18.80 36.63
N LEU A 278 129.35 -18.20 37.34
CA LEU A 278 129.42 -17.21 38.44
C LEU A 278 130.11 -15.89 37.96
N ASN A 279 129.51 -14.69 38.06
CA ASN A 279 128.18 -14.32 38.61
C ASN A 279 127.73 -12.91 38.16
N GLN A 280 126.51 -12.48 38.54
CA GLN A 280 126.16 -11.19 39.20
C GLN A 280 124.76 -10.65 38.80
N ASP A 281 123.75 -10.88 39.67
CA ASP A 281 122.89 -9.92 40.42
C ASP A 281 122.44 -8.59 39.75
N ASP A 282 121.33 -7.91 40.07
CA ASP A 282 120.15 -8.08 40.96
C ASP A 282 119.06 -7.09 40.43
N GLY A 283 117.77 -7.02 40.81
CA GLY A 283 116.86 -7.63 41.81
C GLY A 283 115.46 -7.00 41.54
N ASP A 284 114.41 -7.03 42.35
CA ASP A 284 114.04 -7.76 43.58
C ASP A 284 112.48 -7.86 43.64
N ARG A 285 111.94 -8.58 44.62
CA ARG A 285 110.54 -9.05 44.79
C ARG A 285 109.56 -8.00 45.35
N SER A 286 108.27 -8.26 45.20
CA SER A 286 107.39 -8.55 46.36
C SER A 286 106.12 -9.31 45.93
N GLU A 287 105.55 -10.07 46.86
CA GLU A 287 104.33 -10.89 46.70
C GLU A 287 103.10 -10.20 47.33
N GLY A 288 101.90 -10.76 47.11
CA GLY A 288 100.64 -10.37 47.74
C GLY A 288 99.47 -11.24 47.25
N GLU A 289 98.72 -11.85 48.18
CA GLU A 289 97.70 -12.88 47.91
C GLU A 289 96.24 -12.36 47.97
N ASP A 290 95.31 -13.28 47.71
CA ASP A 290 93.91 -13.36 48.19
C ASP A 290 92.71 -12.60 47.55
N ALA A 291 91.79 -13.45 47.06
CA ALA A 291 90.36 -13.56 47.41
C ALA A 291 89.26 -12.58 46.87
N ASP A 292 88.35 -13.22 46.11
CA ASP A 292 86.88 -13.19 46.16
C ASP A 292 86.01 -11.92 45.88
N ASN A 293 85.05 -12.18 44.97
CA ASN A 293 83.63 -11.74 44.93
C ASN A 293 83.21 -10.28 44.64
N ASP A 294 82.69 -10.14 43.41
CA ASP A 294 81.25 -9.88 43.12
C ASP A 294 80.74 -8.46 42.75
N THR A 295 79.79 -8.50 41.81
CA THR A 295 78.81 -7.55 41.26
C THR A 295 78.68 -6.14 41.87
N THR A 296 78.80 -5.09 41.04
CA THR A 296 77.73 -4.08 40.72
C THR A 296 78.18 -3.00 39.71
N LEU A 297 77.23 -2.21 39.19
CA LEU A 297 77.40 -1.15 38.17
C LEU A 297 77.46 0.25 38.81
N THR A 298 78.20 1.21 38.22
CA THR A 298 77.63 2.52 37.78
C THR A 298 78.59 3.47 37.01
N SER A 299 78.05 4.03 35.91
CA SER A 299 78.25 5.37 35.30
C SER A 299 79.58 6.15 35.36
N LEU A 300 80.08 6.46 34.16
CA LEU A 300 80.68 7.75 33.76
C LEU A 300 80.21 8.05 32.31
N SER A 301 80.21 9.25 31.73
CA SER A 301 79.73 10.60 32.13
C SER A 301 80.35 11.61 31.15
N LEU A 302 79.55 12.57 30.64
CA LEU A 302 79.96 13.86 30.04
C LEU A 302 80.55 13.91 28.60
N SER A 303 80.14 14.95 27.86
CA SER A 303 80.66 15.58 26.61
C SER A 303 79.60 15.64 25.49
N THR A 304 79.41 16.71 24.69
CA THR A 304 79.92 18.12 24.66
C THR A 304 79.05 18.97 23.72
N THR A 305 79.08 20.32 23.84
CA THR A 305 78.84 21.37 22.78
C THR A 305 77.57 21.30 21.90
N SER A 306 76.60 22.25 21.95
CA SER A 306 76.62 23.65 21.45
C SER A 306 76.77 23.79 19.92
N GLU A 307 75.97 24.53 19.14
CA GLU A 307 74.94 25.58 19.38
C GLU A 307 73.75 25.42 18.34
N LYS A 308 72.85 26.38 17.93
CA LYS A 308 72.60 27.83 18.17
C LYS A 308 71.13 28.26 17.81
N GLU A 309 70.90 29.57 17.94
CA GLU A 309 69.89 30.55 17.43
C GLU A 309 69.07 30.23 16.14
N ASN A 310 67.92 30.89 15.85
CA ASN A 310 67.64 32.33 15.99
C ASN A 310 66.16 32.76 16.25
N VAL A 311 65.99 34.03 16.64
CA VAL A 311 64.85 34.69 17.33
C VAL A 311 63.79 35.32 16.41
N GLY A 312 62.53 35.39 16.90
CA GLY A 312 61.48 36.33 16.46
C GLY A 312 60.69 36.89 17.65
N ARG A 313 60.22 38.17 17.61
CA ARG A 313 59.69 38.91 18.78
C ARG A 313 58.16 39.15 18.77
N PRO A 314 57.50 39.32 19.95
CA PRO A 314 56.05 39.60 20.09
C PRO A 314 55.71 41.03 20.57
N GLN A 315 54.45 41.47 20.37
CA GLN A 315 53.60 42.41 21.18
C GLN A 315 52.43 42.97 20.31
N SER A 316 51.27 43.48 20.80
CA SER A 316 50.73 43.65 22.17
C SER A 316 49.17 43.61 22.19
N SER A 317 48.57 43.69 23.40
CA SER A 317 47.13 43.91 23.71
C SER A 317 46.18 42.75 23.33
N THR A 318 45.22 42.33 24.16
CA THR A 318 44.39 43.08 25.14
C THR A 318 44.22 42.35 26.48
N VAL A 319 43.72 43.04 27.51
CA VAL A 319 43.45 42.45 28.83
C VAL A 319 42.02 41.89 28.86
N GLY A 320 41.89 40.58 28.68
CA GLY A 320 40.75 39.78 29.13
C GLY A 320 41.09 39.11 30.47
N ASP A 321 40.13 38.99 31.38
CA ASP A 321 40.35 38.34 32.68
C ASP A 321 40.43 36.81 32.52
N LEU A 322 41.62 36.25 32.75
CA LEU A 322 41.89 34.82 32.65
C LEU A 322 40.97 33.96 33.52
N PHE A 323 40.52 34.45 34.69
CA PHE A 323 39.58 33.67 35.51
C PHE A 323 38.22 33.52 34.83
N SER A 324 37.73 34.55 34.15
CA SER A 324 36.48 34.49 33.40
C SER A 324 36.56 33.56 32.19
N GLU A 325 37.68 33.59 31.44
CA GLU A 325 37.83 32.85 30.19
C GLU A 325 38.15 31.36 30.41
N VAL A 326 38.95 31.04 31.43
CA VAL A 326 39.17 29.64 31.85
C VAL A 326 37.84 29.03 32.28
N HIS A 327 37.09 29.65 33.21
CA HIS A 327 35.82 29.08 33.67
C HIS A 327 34.74 29.04 32.59
N LEU A 328 34.61 30.03 31.69
CA LEU A 328 33.66 29.93 30.57
C LEU A 328 34.05 28.85 29.54
N SER A 329 35.35 28.62 29.30
CA SER A 329 35.78 27.52 28.41
C SER A 329 35.68 26.14 29.06
N GLU A 330 35.81 26.06 30.39
CA GLU A 330 35.63 24.85 31.19
C GLU A 330 34.16 24.49 31.36
N ILE A 331 33.30 25.46 31.71
CA ILE A 331 31.84 25.29 31.75
C ILE A 331 31.33 24.83 30.38
N ARG A 332 31.72 25.47 29.27
CA ARG A 332 31.31 25.03 27.92
C ARG A 332 31.82 23.63 27.54
N LYS A 333 32.97 23.19 28.06
CA LYS A 333 33.45 21.80 27.90
C LYS A 333 32.59 20.84 28.71
N LEU A 334 32.25 21.19 29.95
CA LEU A 334 31.38 20.39 30.82
C LEU A 334 29.95 20.31 30.28
N GLU A 335 29.35 21.43 29.85
CA GLU A 335 28.05 21.48 29.16
C GLU A 335 28.04 20.55 27.94
N LYS A 336 29.05 20.63 27.08
CA LYS A 336 29.16 19.77 25.90
C LYS A 336 29.42 18.30 26.23
N GLN A 337 30.16 18.00 27.32
CA GLN A 337 30.31 16.64 27.82
C GLN A 337 28.99 16.11 28.41
N LEU A 338 28.20 16.96 29.09
CA LEU A 338 26.89 16.62 29.64
C LEU A 338 25.89 16.36 28.50
N GLU A 339 25.86 17.22 27.47
CA GLU A 339 25.07 17.02 26.24
C GLU A 339 25.44 15.70 25.54
N VAL A 340 26.73 15.38 25.39
CA VAL A 340 27.18 14.08 24.83
C VAL A 340 26.73 12.93 25.72
N MET A 341 26.88 13.02 27.04
CA MET A 341 26.45 11.99 28.00
C MET A 341 24.92 11.80 28.02
N GLU A 342 24.12 12.84 27.81
CA GLU A 342 22.66 12.72 27.67
C GLU A 342 22.24 12.13 26.32
N ASN A 343 22.94 12.49 25.24
CA ASN A 343 22.76 11.84 23.94
C ASN A 343 23.16 10.35 23.97
N ASP A 344 24.20 9.97 24.72
CA ASP A 344 24.59 8.56 24.87
C ASP A 344 23.68 7.81 25.85
N LYS A 345 23.25 8.44 26.94
CA LYS A 345 22.22 7.92 27.86
C LYS A 345 20.90 7.63 27.13
N THR A 346 20.46 8.50 26.22
CA THR A 346 19.24 8.30 25.43
C THR A 346 19.41 7.20 24.37
N LYS A 347 20.56 7.12 23.68
CA LYS A 347 20.90 5.98 22.79
C LYS A 347 20.90 4.65 23.55
N VAL A 348 21.56 4.59 24.71
CA VAL A 348 21.62 3.39 25.57
C VAL A 348 20.22 3.04 26.09
N SER A 349 19.40 4.03 26.47
CA SER A 349 18.01 3.80 26.88
C SER A 349 17.14 3.26 25.73
N LYS A 350 17.34 3.72 24.49
CA LYS A 350 16.63 3.18 23.31
C LYS A 350 17.08 1.74 23.03
N CYS A 351 18.39 1.47 23.06
CA CYS A 351 18.94 0.13 22.86
C CYS A 351 18.49 -0.85 23.97
N LEU A 352 18.38 -0.38 25.22
CA LEU A 352 17.81 -1.15 26.33
C LEU A 352 16.32 -1.47 26.10
N GLN A 353 15.54 -0.51 25.60
CA GLN A 353 14.13 -0.74 25.26
C GLN A 353 13.96 -1.71 24.07
N GLU A 354 14.79 -1.58 23.04
CA GLU A 354 14.80 -2.46 21.87
C GLU A 354 15.20 -3.90 22.25
N THR A 355 16.24 -4.06 23.07
CA THR A 355 16.66 -5.38 23.58
C THR A 355 15.66 -5.98 24.57
N GLN A 356 14.98 -5.16 25.39
CA GLN A 356 13.88 -5.63 26.23
C GLN A 356 12.69 -6.12 25.38
N GLN A 357 12.31 -5.42 24.32
CA GLN A 357 11.25 -5.89 23.41
C GLN A 357 11.66 -7.18 22.66
N GLN A 358 12.93 -7.34 22.31
CA GLN A 358 13.44 -8.59 21.73
C GLN A 358 13.43 -9.74 22.77
N LEU A 359 13.73 -9.46 24.04
CA LEU A 359 13.63 -10.42 25.13
C LEU A 359 12.17 -10.84 25.40
N GLU A 360 11.22 -9.90 25.34
CA GLU A 360 9.79 -10.19 25.50
C GLU A 360 9.24 -11.04 24.33
N LYS A 361 9.64 -10.75 23.09
CA LYS A 361 9.32 -11.56 21.90
C LYS A 361 9.89 -12.97 21.99
N THR A 362 11.18 -13.11 22.23
CA THR A 362 11.84 -14.43 22.36
C THR A 362 11.32 -15.22 23.55
N LYS A 363 10.91 -14.56 24.66
CA LYS A 363 10.22 -15.21 25.78
C LYS A 363 8.82 -15.69 25.42
N ALA A 364 8.07 -14.95 24.60
CA ALA A 364 6.76 -15.38 24.09
C ALA A 364 6.89 -16.57 23.12
N GLU A 365 7.86 -16.53 22.20
CA GLU A 365 8.19 -17.63 21.29
C GLU A 365 8.64 -18.88 22.06
N LEU A 366 9.53 -18.73 23.05
CA LEU A 366 9.96 -19.82 23.93
C LEU A 366 8.77 -20.43 24.70
N ASN A 367 7.77 -19.62 25.09
CA ASN A 367 6.58 -20.11 25.76
C ASN A 367 5.63 -20.88 24.81
N ASP A 368 5.49 -20.48 23.54
CA ASP A 368 4.81 -21.32 22.54
C ASP A 368 5.53 -22.66 22.35
N GLN A 369 6.85 -22.62 22.13
CA GLN A 369 7.65 -23.84 21.98
C GLN A 369 7.56 -24.73 23.23
N ASN A 370 7.58 -24.15 24.42
CA ASN A 370 7.36 -24.90 25.66
C ASN A 370 5.95 -25.52 25.70
N SER A 371 4.90 -24.81 25.27
CA SER A 371 3.54 -25.38 25.15
C SER A 371 3.46 -26.55 24.15
N ARG A 372 4.28 -26.53 23.10
CA ARG A 372 4.37 -27.58 22.08
C ARG A 372 5.14 -28.79 22.60
N VAL A 373 6.25 -28.56 23.31
CA VAL A 373 7.02 -29.60 24.01
C VAL A 373 6.18 -30.24 25.12
N GLN A 374 5.41 -29.45 25.88
CA GLN A 374 4.48 -29.92 26.91
C GLN A 374 3.45 -30.90 26.33
N ARG A 375 2.75 -30.52 25.25
CA ARG A 375 1.81 -31.40 24.53
C ARG A 375 2.49 -32.65 23.96
N MET A 376 3.70 -32.50 23.42
CA MET A 376 4.47 -33.65 22.92
C MET A 376 4.89 -34.60 24.06
N ALA A 377 5.25 -34.06 25.23
CA ALA A 377 5.53 -34.83 26.43
C ALA A 377 4.25 -35.50 26.99
N GLU A 378 3.09 -34.87 26.91
CA GLU A 378 1.79 -35.48 27.24
C GLU A 378 1.45 -36.65 26.31
N HIS A 379 1.64 -36.49 25.00
CA HIS A 379 1.51 -37.61 24.04
C HIS A 379 2.52 -38.73 24.31
N ILE A 380 3.78 -38.41 24.61
CA ILE A 380 4.81 -39.39 24.97
C ILE A 380 4.46 -40.08 26.30
N ASN A 381 3.96 -39.37 27.30
CA ASN A 381 3.52 -39.93 28.57
C ASN A 381 2.29 -40.83 28.42
N ALA A 382 1.36 -40.52 27.50
CA ALA A 382 0.26 -41.41 27.15
C ALA A 382 0.76 -42.71 26.46
N LEU A 383 1.74 -42.60 25.55
CA LEU A 383 2.39 -43.75 24.91
C LEU A 383 3.21 -44.59 25.91
N ILE A 384 3.88 -43.94 26.87
CA ILE A 384 4.58 -44.58 27.98
C ILE A 384 3.58 -45.24 28.93
N ALA A 385 2.43 -44.65 29.23
CA ALA A 385 1.38 -45.29 30.04
C ALA A 385 0.80 -46.55 29.35
N LEU A 386 0.71 -46.55 28.02
CA LEU A 386 0.32 -47.72 27.22
C LEU A 386 1.41 -48.82 27.14
N HIS A 387 2.69 -48.46 27.16
CA HIS A 387 3.81 -49.41 27.31
C HIS A 387 4.10 -49.80 28.77
N GLY A 388 3.62 -49.01 29.72
CA GLY A 388 4.13 -48.86 31.09
C GLY A 388 3.52 -49.79 32.13
N LYS A 389 3.21 -51.03 31.75
CA LYS A 389 2.94 -52.14 32.70
C LYS A 389 3.75 -53.37 32.30
N LEU A 390 5.07 -53.20 32.31
CA LEU A 390 6.06 -54.22 31.93
C LEU A 390 7.19 -54.37 32.97
N GLY A 391 6.95 -53.90 34.20
CA GLY A 391 7.93 -53.83 35.28
C GLY A 391 7.30 -53.83 36.67
N GLU A 392 6.45 -54.82 36.95
CA GLU A 392 5.99 -55.16 38.31
C GLU A 392 5.62 -56.66 38.34
N ILE A 393 5.77 -57.30 39.51
CA ILE A 393 5.83 -58.76 39.73
C ILE A 393 7.18 -59.39 39.32
N GLU A 394 8.20 -59.13 40.15
CA GLU A 394 9.15 -60.18 40.54
C GLU A 394 8.56 -61.02 41.70
N ASP A 395 9.13 -62.22 41.85
CA ASP A 395 8.94 -63.20 42.93
C ASP A 395 7.53 -63.83 43.12
N GLY A 396 7.54 -65.03 43.68
CA GLY A 396 6.47 -66.02 43.62
C GLY A 396 7.05 -67.44 43.56
N SER A 397 8.14 -67.69 44.27
CA SER A 397 8.97 -68.89 44.17
C SER A 397 8.48 -70.04 45.08
N ASN A 398 8.08 -71.17 44.48
CA ASN A 398 8.63 -72.48 44.87
C ASN A 398 8.31 -73.60 43.85
N PRO A 399 9.15 -74.66 43.75
CA PRO A 399 9.00 -75.74 42.77
C PRO A 399 8.59 -77.10 43.37
N GLU A 400 7.84 -77.90 42.61
CA GLU A 400 7.63 -79.37 42.71
C GLU A 400 6.60 -79.75 41.61
N GLU A 401 6.68 -80.82 40.82
CA GLU A 401 7.70 -81.86 40.59
C GLU A 401 7.97 -82.05 39.07
N ALA A 402 8.76 -83.07 38.70
CA ALA A 402 9.23 -83.32 37.34
C ALA A 402 8.17 -83.85 36.36
N GLU A 403 8.26 -83.44 35.09
CA GLU A 403 8.79 -84.34 34.04
C GLU A 403 9.28 -83.53 32.81
N LYS A 404 9.80 -84.23 31.78
CA LYS A 404 10.74 -83.66 30.80
C LYS A 404 10.09 -83.07 29.53
N ASP A 405 10.89 -82.28 28.82
CA ASP A 405 10.75 -81.90 27.40
C ASP A 405 9.66 -80.89 26.95
N ILE A 406 8.92 -80.22 27.85
CA ILE A 406 7.94 -79.17 27.48
C ILE A 406 8.05 -77.73 28.11
N PRO A 407 9.19 -77.24 28.67
CA PRO A 407 9.28 -75.83 29.09
C PRO A 407 9.23 -74.83 27.92
N GLU A 408 10.07 -75.05 26.91
CA GLU A 408 10.35 -74.03 25.89
C GLU A 408 9.21 -73.89 24.87
N ILE A 409 8.58 -74.99 24.47
CA ILE A 409 7.38 -74.96 23.61
C ILE A 409 6.22 -74.25 24.32
N SER A 410 6.06 -74.44 25.63
CA SER A 410 5.03 -73.75 26.42
C SER A 410 5.31 -72.25 26.55
N ARG A 411 6.58 -71.87 26.79
CA ARG A 411 7.03 -70.47 26.80
C ARG A 411 6.86 -69.79 25.44
N LEU A 412 7.20 -70.47 24.35
CA LEU A 412 7.01 -69.97 22.98
C LEU A 412 5.53 -69.85 22.60
N LYS A 413 4.67 -70.80 23.02
CA LYS A 413 3.21 -70.67 22.85
C LYS A 413 2.65 -69.47 23.61
N GLN A 414 3.05 -69.24 24.86
CA GLN A 414 2.64 -68.05 25.62
C GLN A 414 3.17 -66.74 25.02
N LEU A 415 4.37 -66.74 24.44
CA LEU A 415 4.92 -65.58 23.74
C LEU A 415 4.18 -65.31 22.43
N LEU A 416 3.84 -66.37 21.68
CA LEU A 416 3.08 -66.30 20.45
C LEU A 416 1.67 -65.77 20.69
N THR A 417 0.92 -66.29 21.67
CA THR A 417 -0.42 -65.78 22.00
C THR A 417 -0.40 -64.34 22.49
N LYS A 418 0.64 -63.92 23.23
CA LYS A 418 0.85 -62.50 23.59
C LYS A 418 1.16 -61.63 22.38
N HIS A 419 1.90 -62.11 21.39
CA HIS A 419 2.12 -61.41 20.11
C HIS A 419 0.87 -61.35 19.23
N GLU A 420 0.07 -62.42 19.22
CA GLU A 420 -1.19 -62.52 18.50
C GLU A 420 -2.25 -61.57 19.08
N GLN A 421 -2.38 -61.50 20.41
CA GLN A 421 -3.20 -60.51 21.10
C GLN A 421 -2.76 -59.07 20.83
N ARG A 422 -1.44 -58.80 20.86
CA ARG A 422 -0.88 -57.48 20.48
C ARG A 422 -1.19 -57.13 19.02
N TYR A 423 -1.12 -58.09 18.10
CA TYR A 423 -1.45 -57.89 16.69
C TYR A 423 -2.94 -57.62 16.49
N GLN A 424 -3.83 -58.38 17.15
CA GLN A 424 -5.28 -58.16 17.12
C GLN A 424 -5.66 -56.76 17.64
N LEU A 425 -5.08 -56.32 18.76
CA LEU A 425 -5.30 -54.97 19.29
C LEU A 425 -4.74 -53.88 18.36
N ALA A 426 -3.57 -54.09 17.75
CA ALA A 426 -3.00 -53.16 16.78
C ALA A 426 -3.89 -53.06 15.50
N VAL A 427 -4.45 -54.17 15.03
CA VAL A 427 -5.40 -54.19 13.90
C VAL A 427 -6.69 -53.43 14.26
N GLN A 428 -7.26 -53.66 15.45
CA GLN A 428 -8.43 -52.92 15.92
C GLN A 428 -8.15 -51.40 16.06
N GLN A 429 -6.97 -51.02 16.55
CA GLN A 429 -6.55 -49.62 16.63
C GLN A 429 -6.41 -48.98 15.24
N VAL A 430 -5.85 -49.72 14.26
CA VAL A 430 -5.76 -49.26 12.87
C VAL A 430 -7.14 -49.16 12.21
N GLU A 431 -8.06 -50.07 12.50
CA GLU A 431 -9.43 -50.01 11.98
C GLU A 431 -10.22 -48.83 12.57
N GLN A 432 -10.08 -48.56 13.87
CA GLN A 432 -10.62 -47.36 14.51
C GLN A 432 -10.04 -46.08 13.86
N LEU A 433 -8.71 -45.98 13.75
CA LEU A 433 -8.06 -44.82 13.11
C LEU A 433 -8.47 -44.64 11.64
N GLN A 434 -8.67 -45.72 10.89
CA GLN A 434 -9.22 -45.63 9.52
C GLN A 434 -10.66 -45.13 9.49
N ASN A 435 -11.48 -45.47 10.47
CA ASN A 435 -12.86 -45.02 10.56
C ASN A 435 -12.96 -43.57 11.05
N ASP A 436 -12.08 -43.15 11.98
CA ASP A 436 -11.93 -41.75 12.39
C ASP A 436 -11.46 -40.87 11.22
N VAL A 437 -10.46 -41.31 10.45
CA VAL A 437 -9.99 -40.60 9.25
C VAL A 437 -11.08 -40.51 8.18
N LYS A 438 -11.86 -41.57 7.95
CA LYS A 438 -13.04 -41.52 7.05
C LYS A 438 -14.10 -40.53 7.56
N GLY A 439 -14.39 -40.54 8.87
CA GLY A 439 -15.34 -39.62 9.50
C GLY A 439 -14.90 -38.17 9.40
N GLN A 440 -13.62 -37.88 9.64
CA GLN A 440 -13.02 -36.57 9.44
C GLN A 440 -13.06 -36.15 7.97
N GLN A 441 -12.69 -37.01 7.03
CA GLN A 441 -12.76 -36.70 5.59
C GLN A 441 -14.19 -36.42 5.13
N GLN A 442 -15.18 -37.21 5.52
CA GLN A 442 -16.59 -36.97 5.16
C GLN A 442 -17.12 -35.67 5.79
N THR A 443 -16.76 -35.39 7.05
CA THR A 443 -17.14 -34.15 7.74
C THR A 443 -16.48 -32.92 7.12
N GLU A 444 -15.19 -33.02 6.75
CA GLU A 444 -14.49 -31.95 6.04
C GLU A 444 -15.04 -31.71 4.64
N VAL A 445 -15.29 -32.76 3.84
CA VAL A 445 -15.85 -32.60 2.49
C VAL A 445 -17.25 -31.99 2.55
N GLY A 446 -18.15 -32.55 3.38
CA GLY A 446 -19.51 -32.04 3.52
C GLY A 446 -19.58 -30.60 4.06
N ASN A 447 -18.62 -30.19 4.91
CA ASN A 447 -18.50 -28.80 5.34
C ASN A 447 -17.89 -27.90 4.25
N LYS A 448 -16.85 -28.34 3.54
CA LYS A 448 -16.24 -27.60 2.43
C LYS A 448 -17.23 -27.39 1.28
N GLU A 449 -18.09 -28.36 0.98
CA GLU A 449 -19.15 -28.23 -0.02
C GLU A 449 -20.21 -27.22 0.43
N LYS A 450 -20.78 -27.34 1.63
CA LYS A 450 -21.77 -26.39 2.17
C LYS A 450 -21.22 -24.97 2.32
N VAL A 451 -19.93 -24.81 2.65
CA VAL A 451 -19.25 -23.51 2.67
C VAL A 451 -19.08 -22.97 1.25
N ASN A 452 -18.67 -23.81 0.28
CA ASN A 452 -18.58 -23.40 -1.13
C ASN A 452 -19.95 -23.03 -1.73
N GLU A 453 -21.04 -23.70 -1.36
CA GLU A 453 -22.39 -23.31 -1.79
C GLU A 453 -22.80 -21.96 -1.20
N LYS A 454 -22.59 -21.74 0.10
CA LYS A 454 -22.84 -20.44 0.74
C LYS A 454 -22.01 -19.32 0.10
N LEU A 455 -20.73 -19.56 -0.16
CA LEU A 455 -19.86 -18.61 -0.84
C LEU A 455 -20.29 -18.36 -2.30
N LYS A 456 -20.67 -19.39 -3.06
CA LYS A 456 -21.22 -19.23 -4.42
C LYS A 456 -22.50 -18.39 -4.42
N ASN A 457 -23.39 -18.62 -3.46
CA ASN A 457 -24.64 -17.88 -3.32
C ASN A 457 -24.35 -16.41 -2.97
N GLN A 458 -23.51 -16.14 -1.97
CA GLN A 458 -23.06 -14.79 -1.61
C GLN A 458 -22.35 -14.07 -2.78
N ILE A 459 -21.49 -14.77 -3.53
CA ILE A 459 -20.85 -14.23 -4.75
C ILE A 459 -21.90 -13.92 -5.83
N SER A 460 -22.94 -14.73 -5.97
CA SER A 460 -24.03 -14.47 -6.92
C SER A 460 -24.88 -13.26 -6.51
N GLU A 461 -25.17 -13.11 -5.22
CA GLU A 461 -25.93 -12.01 -4.64
C GLU A 461 -25.16 -10.69 -4.73
N LEU A 462 -23.88 -10.68 -4.34
CA LEU A 462 -22.97 -9.55 -4.53
C LEU A 462 -22.81 -9.19 -6.02
N LYS A 463 -22.76 -10.17 -6.92
CA LYS A 463 -22.69 -9.94 -8.37
C LYS A 463 -23.98 -9.33 -8.93
N ILE A 464 -25.14 -9.67 -8.37
CA ILE A 464 -26.42 -9.01 -8.69
C ILE A 464 -26.41 -7.59 -8.14
N GLN A 465 -26.02 -7.38 -6.88
CA GLN A 465 -25.98 -6.08 -6.22
C GLN A 465 -25.02 -5.11 -6.94
N VAL A 466 -23.82 -5.56 -7.32
CA VAL A 466 -22.87 -4.78 -8.12
C VAL A 466 -23.44 -4.45 -9.50
N LYS A 467 -24.19 -5.37 -10.14
CA LYS A 467 -24.86 -5.10 -11.42
C LYS A 467 -25.99 -4.07 -11.28
N THR A 468 -26.81 -4.13 -10.22
CA THR A 468 -27.86 -3.13 -9.97
C THR A 468 -27.26 -1.76 -9.64
N SER A 469 -26.20 -1.70 -8.83
CA SER A 469 -25.50 -0.45 -8.54
C SER A 469 -24.83 0.13 -9.78
N SER A 470 -24.20 -0.70 -10.63
CA SER A 470 -23.60 -0.26 -11.90
C SER A 470 -24.64 0.26 -12.90
N ASN A 471 -25.84 -0.34 -12.95
CA ASN A 471 -26.94 0.20 -13.75
C ASN A 471 -27.42 1.56 -13.20
N LYS A 472 -27.67 1.66 -11.89
CA LYS A 472 -28.11 2.91 -11.26
C LYS A 472 -27.09 4.04 -11.37
N ILE A 473 -25.79 3.72 -11.34
CA ILE A 473 -24.71 4.68 -11.64
C ILE A 473 -24.85 5.19 -13.08
N LYS A 474 -25.03 4.32 -14.08
CA LYS A 474 -25.19 4.73 -15.49
C LYS A 474 -26.46 5.56 -15.75
N GLU A 475 -27.54 5.27 -15.02
CA GLU A 475 -28.76 6.07 -15.06
C GLU A 475 -28.52 7.48 -14.50
N LEU A 476 -27.83 7.59 -13.36
CA LEU A 476 -27.43 8.87 -12.77
C LEU A 476 -26.37 9.61 -13.60
N GLU A 477 -25.43 8.91 -14.26
CA GLU A 477 -24.48 9.51 -15.21
C GLU A 477 -25.20 10.11 -16.43
N GLY A 478 -26.24 9.43 -16.93
CA GLY A 478 -27.11 9.94 -18.00
C GLY A 478 -27.91 11.17 -17.58
N ASP A 479 -28.54 11.12 -16.41
CA ASP A 479 -29.28 12.26 -15.85
C ASP A 479 -28.37 13.45 -15.54
N LEU A 480 -27.16 13.23 -15.00
CA LEU A 480 -26.16 14.28 -14.79
C LEU A 480 -25.70 14.90 -16.11
N HIS A 481 -25.62 14.12 -17.19
CA HIS A 481 -25.33 14.64 -18.53
C HIS A 481 -26.46 15.55 -19.02
N ILE A 482 -27.72 15.09 -18.95
CA ILE A 482 -28.92 15.86 -19.35
C ILE A 482 -29.05 17.13 -18.50
N MET A 483 -28.89 17.04 -17.18
CA MET A 483 -28.89 18.21 -16.29
C MET A 483 -27.74 19.17 -16.62
N GLY A 484 -26.58 18.65 -17.04
CA GLY A 484 -25.46 19.42 -17.57
C GLY A 484 -25.73 20.07 -18.94
N GLU A 485 -26.66 19.56 -19.75
CA GLU A 485 -27.16 20.23 -20.95
C GLU A 485 -28.19 21.30 -20.60
N ILE A 486 -29.13 21.02 -19.70
CA ILE A 486 -30.10 21.99 -19.17
C ILE A 486 -29.36 23.19 -18.57
N ALA A 487 -28.33 22.97 -17.75
CA ALA A 487 -27.53 24.04 -17.15
C ALA A 487 -26.74 24.87 -18.18
N LYS A 488 -26.27 24.25 -19.28
CA LYS A 488 -25.64 25.00 -20.39
C LYS A 488 -26.66 25.84 -21.14
N GLU A 489 -27.85 25.31 -21.41
CA GLU A 489 -28.91 26.01 -22.12
C GLU A 489 -29.48 27.16 -21.29
N ALA A 490 -29.70 26.94 -19.99
CA ALA A 490 -30.10 27.96 -19.03
C ALA A 490 -29.03 29.06 -18.88
N LYS A 491 -27.73 28.70 -18.81
CA LYS A 491 -26.65 29.72 -18.85
C LYS A 491 -26.63 30.46 -20.19
N PHE A 492 -26.83 29.78 -21.32
CA PHE A 492 -26.86 30.42 -22.63
C PHE A 492 -28.02 31.43 -22.75
N ALA A 493 -29.22 31.05 -22.32
CA ALA A 493 -30.38 31.94 -22.26
C ALA A 493 -30.14 33.11 -21.29
N LEU A 494 -29.60 32.86 -20.10
CA LEU A 494 -29.30 33.91 -19.12
C LEU A 494 -28.25 34.90 -19.66
N ASN A 495 -27.16 34.42 -20.23
CA ASN A 495 -26.14 35.24 -20.89
C ASN A 495 -26.77 36.09 -22.00
N PHE A 496 -27.58 35.50 -22.89
CA PHE A 496 -28.27 36.23 -23.95
C PHE A 496 -29.18 37.34 -23.39
N THR A 497 -29.98 37.05 -22.35
CA THR A 497 -30.79 38.08 -21.68
C THR A 497 -29.96 39.14 -20.94
N GLN A 498 -28.72 38.83 -20.54
CA GLN A 498 -27.81 39.81 -19.95
C GLN A 498 -27.23 40.72 -21.03
N ASP A 499 -26.85 40.17 -22.18
CA ASP A 499 -26.31 40.91 -23.33
C ASP A 499 -27.38 41.84 -23.94
N ASP A 500 -28.61 41.35 -24.14
CA ASP A 500 -29.79 42.16 -24.53
C ASP A 500 -30.01 43.31 -23.54
N LEU A 501 -29.90 43.03 -22.24
CA LEU A 501 -30.13 44.02 -21.19
C LEU A 501 -29.00 45.06 -21.12
N VAL A 502 -27.75 44.68 -21.42
CA VAL A 502 -26.65 45.65 -21.60
C VAL A 502 -26.93 46.57 -22.79
N ALA A 503 -27.38 46.03 -23.92
CA ALA A 503 -27.74 46.81 -25.11
C ALA A 503 -28.87 47.82 -24.82
N VAL A 504 -29.93 47.40 -24.12
CA VAL A 504 -31.01 48.30 -23.66
C VAL A 504 -30.48 49.41 -22.75
N SER A 505 -29.54 49.10 -21.85
CA SER A 505 -28.84 50.11 -21.02
C SER A 505 -28.02 51.09 -21.85
N GLU A 506 -27.33 50.63 -22.90
CA GLU A 506 -26.57 51.49 -23.82
C GLU A 506 -27.49 52.41 -24.64
N GLU A 507 -28.63 51.93 -25.13
CA GLU A 507 -29.63 52.76 -25.82
C GLU A 507 -30.25 53.82 -24.89
N LEU A 508 -30.60 53.44 -23.64
CA LEU A 508 -31.05 54.37 -22.60
C LEU A 508 -30.01 55.45 -22.28
N ALA A 509 -28.74 55.08 -22.16
CA ALA A 509 -27.65 56.02 -21.93
C ALA A 509 -27.41 56.97 -23.12
N GLN A 510 -27.54 56.48 -24.36
CA GLN A 510 -27.46 57.29 -25.57
C GLN A 510 -28.63 58.28 -25.67
N LEU A 511 -29.86 57.82 -25.41
CA LEU A 511 -31.06 58.66 -25.43
C LEU A 511 -31.01 59.73 -24.33
N TYR A 512 -30.59 59.38 -23.12
CA TYR A 512 -30.33 60.33 -22.03
C TYR A 512 -29.27 61.37 -22.43
N HIS A 513 -28.17 60.95 -23.06
CA HIS A 513 -27.15 61.87 -23.54
C HIS A 513 -27.69 62.85 -24.60
N HIS A 514 -28.51 62.38 -25.53
CA HIS A 514 -29.13 63.22 -26.56
C HIS A 514 -30.08 64.26 -25.95
N VAL A 515 -30.95 63.86 -25.02
CA VAL A 515 -31.86 64.76 -24.30
C VAL A 515 -31.08 65.81 -23.49
N CYS A 516 -30.03 65.42 -22.77
CA CYS A 516 -29.16 66.38 -22.06
C CYS A 516 -28.47 67.37 -23.01
N MET A 517 -28.00 66.93 -24.18
CA MET A 517 -27.40 67.81 -25.20
C MET A 517 -28.41 68.83 -25.74
N VAL A 518 -29.65 68.42 -26.02
CA VAL A 518 -30.73 69.32 -26.48
C VAL A 518 -31.11 70.35 -25.40
N ASN A 519 -31.04 69.96 -24.12
CA ASN A 519 -31.28 70.86 -22.99
C ASN A 519 -30.09 71.78 -22.66
N GLY A 520 -28.89 71.50 -23.17
CA GLY A 520 -27.66 72.19 -22.80
C GLY A 520 -27.10 71.82 -21.42
N GLU A 521 -27.61 70.76 -20.77
CA GLU A 521 -27.12 70.29 -19.48
C GLU A 521 -25.96 69.28 -19.65
N THR A 522 -24.96 69.35 -18.77
CA THR A 522 -23.91 68.30 -18.75
C THR A 522 -24.48 67.00 -18.17
N PRO A 523 -24.39 65.85 -18.88
CA PRO A 523 -24.93 64.58 -18.38
C PRO A 523 -24.29 64.16 -17.06
N ASN A 524 -25.09 63.61 -16.14
CA ASN A 524 -24.57 63.12 -14.86
C ASN A 524 -23.58 61.97 -15.08
N ARG A 525 -22.32 62.19 -14.66
CA ARG A 525 -21.17 61.32 -14.94
C ARG A 525 -21.39 59.84 -14.55
N ILE A 526 -22.13 59.59 -13.48
CA ILE A 526 -22.49 58.26 -12.95
C ILE A 526 -23.05 57.35 -14.06
N MET A 527 -23.91 57.89 -14.93
CA MET A 527 -24.53 57.17 -16.06
C MET A 527 -23.49 56.66 -17.09
N LEU A 528 -22.34 57.34 -17.24
CA LEU A 528 -21.26 56.94 -18.15
C LEU A 528 -20.18 56.08 -17.46
N GLU A 529 -20.28 55.86 -16.15
CA GLU A 529 -19.34 55.06 -15.37
C GLU A 529 -19.84 53.61 -15.28
N HIS A 530 -21.14 53.37 -15.01
CA HIS A 530 -21.73 52.03 -14.97
C HIS A 530 -21.60 51.24 -16.30
N VAL A 531 -21.77 51.90 -17.46
CA VAL A 531 -21.56 51.28 -18.78
C VAL A 531 -20.12 50.77 -18.96
N LYS A 532 -19.13 51.43 -18.35
CA LYS A 532 -17.71 51.02 -18.43
C LYS A 532 -17.37 49.90 -17.45
N GLU A 533 -18.03 49.86 -16.30
CA GLU A 533 -17.80 48.85 -15.27
C GLU A 533 -18.38 47.49 -15.68
N SER A 534 -19.53 47.48 -16.36
CA SER A 534 -20.15 46.27 -16.94
C SER A 534 -19.23 45.52 -17.91
N HIS A 535 -18.45 46.23 -18.75
CA HIS A 535 -17.52 45.60 -19.71
C HIS A 535 -16.27 44.95 -19.08
N ILE A 536 -16.00 45.16 -17.78
CA ILE A 536 -14.75 44.72 -17.14
C ILE A 536 -14.85 43.31 -16.56
N SER A 537 -16.06 42.76 -16.39
CA SER A 537 -16.30 41.42 -15.84
C SER A 537 -16.63 40.40 -16.93
N GLU A 538 -15.87 39.30 -16.99
CA GLU A 538 -16.08 38.13 -17.85
C GLU A 538 -16.16 38.35 -19.38
N SER A 539 -15.05 38.77 -19.99
CA SER A 539 -14.77 38.51 -21.42
C SER A 539 -13.79 37.33 -21.60
N ASP A 540 -14.33 36.11 -21.63
CA ASP A 540 -13.58 34.87 -21.88
C ASP A 540 -13.48 34.60 -23.40
N PRO A 541 -12.28 34.67 -24.03
CA PRO A 541 -12.13 34.63 -25.48
C PRO A 541 -12.16 33.17 -26.02
N GLY A 542 -13.34 32.55 -25.95
CA GLY A 542 -13.49 31.09 -26.07
C GLY A 542 -14.59 30.55 -26.99
N LYS A 543 -15.15 31.35 -27.94
CA LYS A 543 -16.13 30.87 -28.93
C LYS A 543 -16.06 31.63 -30.27
N GLU A 544 -15.76 30.91 -31.35
CA GLU A 544 -15.99 31.35 -32.73
C GLU A 544 -17.34 30.82 -33.25
N ASN A 545 -17.88 31.48 -34.28
CA ASN A 545 -19.17 31.23 -34.96
C ASN A 545 -20.43 31.66 -34.17
N SER A 546 -21.49 32.19 -34.79
CA SER A 546 -21.77 32.30 -36.23
C SER A 546 -22.41 33.64 -36.64
N GLU A 547 -21.82 34.35 -37.60
CA GLU A 547 -22.43 35.52 -38.25
C GLU A 547 -23.52 35.10 -39.26
N THR A 548 -24.71 34.65 -38.82
CA THR A 548 -25.78 34.26 -39.77
C THR A 548 -27.24 34.32 -39.27
N ALA A 549 -27.57 35.23 -38.35
CA ALA A 549 -28.98 35.52 -38.02
C ALA A 549 -29.17 36.95 -37.48
N LYS A 550 -29.62 37.89 -38.31
CA LYS A 550 -30.03 39.25 -37.88
C LYS A 550 -31.51 39.60 -38.12
N ASP A 551 -32.29 38.68 -38.68
CA ASP A 551 -33.72 38.86 -39.01
C ASP A 551 -34.61 37.73 -38.45
N GLN A 552 -34.35 37.27 -37.22
CA GLN A 552 -35.25 36.38 -36.49
C GLN A 552 -35.80 37.06 -35.25
N SER A 553 -37.12 37.01 -35.05
CA SER A 553 -37.79 37.67 -33.94
C SER A 553 -37.28 37.12 -32.59
N TYR A 554 -36.78 38.00 -31.73
CA TYR A 554 -36.19 37.66 -30.42
C TYR A 554 -37.12 36.77 -29.56
N SER A 555 -38.43 36.99 -29.62
CA SER A 555 -39.45 36.16 -28.96
C SER A 555 -39.41 34.67 -29.39
N SER A 556 -39.08 34.41 -30.66
CA SER A 556 -38.96 33.06 -31.21
C SER A 556 -37.79 32.30 -30.59
N LEU A 557 -36.64 32.95 -30.40
CA LEU A 557 -35.44 32.31 -29.84
C LEU A 557 -35.62 31.94 -28.36
N PHE A 558 -36.25 32.82 -27.57
CA PHE A 558 -36.60 32.50 -26.18
C PHE A 558 -37.56 31.31 -26.08
N SER A 559 -38.59 31.28 -26.95
CA SER A 559 -39.56 30.17 -27.04
C SER A 559 -38.90 28.83 -27.46
N ILE A 560 -37.97 28.86 -28.42
CA ILE A 560 -37.19 27.69 -28.85
C ILE A 560 -36.31 27.17 -27.70
N ASN A 561 -35.64 28.05 -26.95
CA ASN A 561 -34.76 27.63 -25.86
C ASN A 561 -35.54 27.11 -24.65
N ALA A 562 -36.69 27.71 -24.32
CA ALA A 562 -37.58 27.22 -23.27
C ALA A 562 -38.13 25.82 -23.60
N SER A 563 -38.71 25.64 -24.78
CA SER A 563 -39.22 24.33 -25.22
C SER A 563 -38.11 23.28 -25.34
N LYS A 564 -36.91 23.65 -25.77
CA LYS A 564 -35.72 22.78 -25.75
C LYS A 564 -35.36 22.33 -24.33
N ILE A 565 -35.34 23.24 -23.35
CA ILE A 565 -35.14 22.92 -21.93
C ILE A 565 -36.22 21.95 -21.42
N ASP A 566 -37.48 22.15 -21.77
CA ASP A 566 -38.56 21.26 -21.33
C ASP A 566 -38.47 19.86 -21.95
N THR A 567 -38.13 19.74 -23.24
CA THR A 567 -37.84 18.42 -23.85
C THR A 567 -36.56 17.77 -23.32
N LEU A 568 -35.72 18.46 -22.53
CA LEU A 568 -34.61 17.85 -21.79
C LEU A 568 -35.08 17.40 -20.39
N LYS A 569 -35.95 18.16 -19.70
CA LYS A 569 -36.58 17.74 -18.44
C LYS A 569 -37.34 16.42 -18.61
N GLU A 570 -38.10 16.26 -19.70
CA GLU A 570 -38.85 15.03 -20.03
C GLU A 570 -37.96 13.78 -20.25
N LYS A 571 -36.64 13.94 -20.43
CA LYS A 571 -35.70 12.84 -20.68
C LYS A 571 -35.01 12.32 -19.41
N LEU A 572 -35.15 13.02 -18.28
CA LEU A 572 -34.63 12.59 -16.97
C LEU A 572 -35.37 11.35 -16.47
N LYS A 573 -34.64 10.42 -15.84
CA LYS A 573 -35.18 9.11 -15.43
C LYS A 573 -35.22 8.89 -13.92
N SER A 574 -34.46 9.66 -13.15
CA SER A 574 -34.46 9.60 -11.69
C SER A 574 -35.40 10.64 -11.11
N ASP A 575 -36.32 10.21 -10.25
CA ASP A 575 -37.17 11.10 -9.43
C ASP A 575 -36.34 12.13 -8.65
N ILE A 576 -35.09 11.80 -8.28
CA ILE A 576 -34.19 12.71 -7.56
C ILE A 576 -33.80 13.90 -8.45
N SER A 577 -33.48 13.65 -9.73
CA SER A 577 -33.10 14.68 -10.71
C SER A 577 -34.27 15.61 -11.00
N ILE A 578 -35.47 15.04 -11.15
CA ILE A 578 -36.73 15.77 -11.35
C ILE A 578 -37.05 16.60 -10.09
N LYS A 579 -36.91 16.02 -8.90
CA LYS A 579 -37.21 16.68 -7.62
C LYS A 579 -36.26 17.85 -7.32
N ILE A 580 -34.97 17.76 -7.68
CA ILE A 580 -34.04 18.89 -7.56
C ILE A 580 -34.50 20.09 -8.39
N LEU A 581 -34.96 19.86 -9.63
CA LEU A 581 -35.47 20.91 -10.52
C LEU A 581 -36.84 21.48 -10.11
N LEU A 582 -37.59 20.77 -9.24
CA LEU A 582 -38.91 21.20 -8.74
C LEU A 582 -38.87 21.74 -7.29
N GLU A 583 -37.75 21.63 -6.58
CA GLU A 583 -37.60 22.16 -5.22
C GLU A 583 -36.97 23.57 -5.17
N GLU A 584 -36.58 24.15 -6.30
CA GLU A 584 -36.10 25.54 -6.37
C GLU A 584 -37.20 26.57 -6.02
N ASP A 585 -38.46 26.28 -6.37
CA ASP A 585 -39.67 27.11 -6.12
C ASP A 585 -40.01 27.37 -4.63
N LYS A 586 -39.25 26.80 -3.67
CA LYS A 586 -39.55 26.87 -2.23
C LYS A 586 -38.58 27.71 -1.39
N ASN A 587 -37.62 28.40 -2.02
CA ASN A 587 -36.63 29.23 -1.33
C ASN A 587 -36.83 30.74 -1.55
N GLU A 588 -37.93 31.30 -1.03
CA GLU A 588 -38.21 32.74 -1.05
C GLU A 588 -37.11 33.60 -0.37
N ASN A 589 -36.30 33.02 0.52
CA ASN A 589 -35.25 33.69 1.29
C ASN A 589 -33.89 33.75 0.58
N ARG A 590 -33.86 34.10 -0.72
CA ARG A 590 -32.63 34.21 -1.54
C ARG A 590 -32.31 35.62 -2.05
N SER A 591 -32.91 36.66 -1.44
CA SER A 591 -32.70 38.08 -1.74
C SER A 591 -31.22 38.51 -1.86
N ASP A 592 -30.34 37.92 -1.06
CA ASP A 592 -29.01 38.47 -0.82
C ASP A 592 -27.92 37.96 -1.79
N LEU A 593 -28.24 37.02 -2.68
CA LEU A 593 -27.32 36.59 -3.74
C LEU A 593 -27.63 37.32 -5.06
N GLY A 594 -27.52 38.64 -5.03
CA GLY A 594 -27.85 39.52 -6.17
C GLY A 594 -27.04 39.20 -7.43
N THR A 595 -27.68 38.48 -8.35
CA THR A 595 -27.20 38.14 -9.70
C THR A 595 -26.88 39.39 -10.51
N PRO A 596 -25.95 39.32 -11.49
CA PRO A 596 -25.59 40.47 -12.33
C PRO A 596 -26.80 41.03 -13.08
N SER A 597 -27.70 40.16 -13.57
CA SER A 597 -28.95 40.56 -14.22
C SER A 597 -29.84 41.43 -13.31
N ASN A 598 -30.02 41.09 -12.04
CA ASN A 598 -30.84 41.91 -11.12
C ASN A 598 -30.23 43.31 -10.90
N ARG A 599 -28.90 43.40 -10.74
CA ARG A 599 -28.21 44.70 -10.60
C ARG A 599 -28.32 45.55 -11.86
N LEU A 600 -28.31 44.91 -13.03
CA LEU A 600 -28.47 45.57 -14.33
C LEU A 600 -29.92 46.03 -14.56
N LEU A 601 -30.92 45.25 -14.12
CA LEU A 601 -32.34 45.67 -14.09
C LEU A 601 -32.57 46.90 -13.20
N ASP A 602 -31.96 46.93 -12.02
CA ASP A 602 -32.03 48.11 -11.14
C ASP A 602 -31.31 49.32 -11.75
N THR A 603 -30.14 49.11 -12.37
CA THR A 603 -29.40 50.15 -13.12
C THR A 603 -30.26 50.76 -14.23
N ILE A 604 -31.00 49.94 -14.97
CA ILE A 604 -31.92 50.38 -16.04
C ILE A 604 -33.13 51.13 -15.49
N ARG A 605 -33.65 50.73 -14.32
CA ARG A 605 -34.73 51.46 -13.64
C ARG A 605 -34.28 52.88 -13.26
N ASP A 606 -33.05 53.03 -12.77
CA ASP A 606 -32.46 54.34 -12.46
C ASP A 606 -32.16 55.15 -13.74
N GLN A 607 -31.60 54.53 -14.79
CA GLN A 607 -31.38 55.19 -16.08
C GLN A 607 -32.69 55.76 -16.66
N LEU A 608 -33.77 54.98 -16.64
CA LEU A 608 -35.08 55.37 -17.14
C LEU A 608 -35.68 56.48 -16.27
N GLY A 609 -35.55 56.39 -14.94
CA GLY A 609 -35.97 57.45 -14.01
C GLY A 609 -35.19 58.77 -14.16
N HIS A 610 -33.93 58.72 -14.59
CA HIS A 610 -33.15 59.91 -14.97
C HIS A 610 -33.53 60.46 -16.35
N LEU A 611 -33.84 59.59 -17.31
CA LEU A 611 -34.34 59.98 -18.63
C LEU A 611 -35.69 60.72 -18.54
N SER A 612 -36.66 60.19 -17.78
CA SER A 612 -37.97 60.85 -17.61
C SER A 612 -37.81 62.29 -17.11
N LYS A 613 -36.98 62.52 -16.09
CA LYS A 613 -36.72 63.86 -15.52
C LYS A 613 -36.00 64.80 -16.51
N ALA A 614 -35.14 64.26 -17.37
CA ALA A 614 -34.47 65.05 -18.40
C ALA A 614 -35.44 65.47 -19.52
N VAL A 615 -36.35 64.58 -19.94
CA VAL A 615 -37.39 64.86 -20.92
C VAL A 615 -38.44 65.83 -20.38
N GLU A 616 -38.82 65.69 -19.10
CA GLU A 616 -39.71 66.60 -18.39
C GLU A 616 -39.15 68.04 -18.40
N LYS A 617 -37.86 68.22 -18.08
CA LYS A 617 -37.14 69.49 -18.27
C LYS A 617 -37.11 69.97 -19.73
N THR A 618 -36.96 69.08 -20.72
CA THR A 618 -36.99 69.49 -22.14
C THR A 618 -38.32 70.16 -22.50
N ILE A 619 -39.42 69.61 -21.98
CA ILE A 619 -40.76 70.14 -22.17
C ILE A 619 -40.90 71.51 -21.50
N GLU A 620 -40.41 71.68 -20.27
CA GLU A 620 -40.37 72.97 -19.56
C GLU A 620 -39.53 74.02 -20.31
N ILE A 621 -38.33 73.67 -20.77
CA ILE A 621 -37.43 74.56 -21.52
C ILE A 621 -38.06 74.97 -22.85
N HIS A 622 -38.72 74.05 -23.56
CA HIS A 622 -39.45 74.36 -24.79
C HIS A 622 -40.65 75.29 -24.52
N HIS A 623 -41.37 75.10 -23.41
CA HIS A 623 -42.45 75.99 -23.00
C HIS A 623 -41.94 77.42 -22.73
N ASN A 624 -40.82 77.54 -22.02
CA ASN A 624 -40.20 78.82 -21.69
C ASN A 624 -39.55 79.53 -22.90
N LYS A 625 -38.96 78.80 -23.85
CA LYS A 625 -38.41 79.41 -25.09
C LYS A 625 -39.49 80.01 -25.98
N ASN A 626 -40.66 79.36 -26.09
CA ASN A 626 -41.82 79.87 -26.83
C ASN A 626 -42.39 81.19 -26.27
N LEU A 627 -41.91 81.67 -25.11
CA LEU A 627 -42.31 82.94 -24.50
C LEU A 627 -41.27 84.07 -24.70
N HIS A 628 -40.11 83.81 -25.32
CA HIS A 628 -38.96 84.72 -25.34
C HIS A 628 -38.16 84.74 -26.67
N GLU A 629 -38.83 84.68 -27.83
CA GLU A 629 -38.20 85.07 -29.10
C GLU A 629 -38.42 86.56 -29.39
N GLY A 630 -37.33 87.35 -29.47
CA GLY A 630 -37.40 88.77 -29.81
C GLY A 630 -36.07 89.52 -29.75
N ASN A 631 -35.30 89.47 -30.85
CA ASN A 631 -34.22 90.39 -31.29
C ASN A 631 -33.00 90.56 -30.32
N GLU A 632 -31.72 90.61 -30.72
CA GLU A 632 -31.04 91.30 -31.84
C GLU A 632 -29.68 90.63 -32.24
N ASP A 633 -28.91 91.31 -33.10
CA ASP A 633 -27.47 91.10 -33.44
C ASP A 633 -27.04 89.85 -34.22
N HIS A 634 -27.24 89.90 -35.54
CA HIS A 634 -26.67 88.95 -36.51
C HIS A 634 -25.19 89.19 -36.90
N SER A 635 -24.54 90.30 -36.49
CA SER A 635 -23.19 90.64 -36.96
C SER A 635 -22.07 89.90 -36.22
N SER A 636 -22.21 89.71 -34.91
CA SER A 636 -21.30 88.88 -34.10
C SER A 636 -21.41 87.39 -34.47
N PHE A 637 -22.57 86.98 -34.98
CA PHE A 637 -22.89 85.60 -35.33
C PHE A 637 -21.93 85.02 -36.38
N GLN A 638 -21.55 85.78 -37.41
CA GLN A 638 -20.69 85.28 -38.49
C GLN A 638 -19.25 85.01 -38.03
N GLU A 639 -18.61 85.91 -37.28
CA GLU A 639 -17.26 85.64 -36.76
C GLU A 639 -17.26 84.49 -35.74
N VAL A 640 -18.34 84.36 -34.95
CA VAL A 640 -18.54 83.22 -34.06
C VAL A 640 -18.76 81.92 -34.84
N GLU A 641 -19.46 81.95 -35.97
CA GLU A 641 -19.71 80.80 -36.85
C GLU A 641 -18.43 80.34 -37.59
N ASP A 642 -17.65 81.26 -38.16
CA ASP A 642 -16.35 80.99 -38.79
C ASP A 642 -15.32 80.42 -37.79
N LEU A 643 -15.32 80.91 -36.54
CA LEU A 643 -14.52 80.35 -35.45
C LEU A 643 -15.07 79.00 -34.98
N MET A 644 -16.39 78.82 -34.96
CA MET A 644 -17.03 77.55 -34.62
C MET A 644 -16.73 76.47 -35.66
N GLU A 645 -16.72 76.78 -36.96
CA GLU A 645 -16.35 75.82 -38.02
C GLU A 645 -14.88 75.39 -37.87
N GLN A 646 -13.97 76.33 -37.60
CA GLN A 646 -12.56 76.01 -37.31
C GLN A 646 -12.41 75.13 -36.06
N VAL A 647 -13.18 75.41 -34.99
CA VAL A 647 -13.23 74.57 -33.79
C VAL A 647 -13.81 73.18 -34.08
N ILE A 648 -14.83 73.05 -34.93
CA ILE A 648 -15.40 71.77 -35.37
C ILE A 648 -14.37 70.97 -36.18
N LYS A 649 -13.65 71.62 -37.09
CA LYS A 649 -12.58 71.04 -37.92
C LYS A 649 -11.39 70.55 -37.10
N LEU A 650 -11.00 71.30 -36.07
CA LEU A 650 -9.99 70.86 -35.10
C LEU A 650 -10.51 69.72 -34.20
N LYS A 651 -11.79 69.74 -33.80
CA LYS A 651 -12.42 68.64 -33.05
C LYS A 651 -12.50 67.33 -33.86
N SER A 652 -12.79 67.38 -35.17
CA SER A 652 -12.83 66.17 -36.02
C SER A 652 -11.42 65.61 -36.30
N GLN A 653 -10.41 66.47 -36.49
CA GLN A 653 -9.01 66.05 -36.52
C GLN A 653 -8.55 65.45 -35.19
N LEU A 654 -8.96 66.02 -34.05
CA LEU A 654 -8.70 65.44 -32.73
C LEU A 654 -9.40 64.08 -32.54
N SER A 655 -10.63 63.93 -33.06
CA SER A 655 -11.40 62.69 -32.98
C SER A 655 -10.73 61.57 -33.78
N THR A 656 -10.42 61.80 -35.06
CA THR A 656 -9.71 60.83 -35.92
C THR A 656 -8.32 60.49 -35.37
N LYS A 657 -7.62 61.41 -34.69
CA LYS A 657 -6.37 61.10 -33.97
C LYS A 657 -6.59 60.26 -32.71
N ARG A 658 -7.68 60.47 -31.97
CA ARG A 658 -8.07 59.60 -30.84
C ARG A 658 -8.44 58.19 -31.31
N GLU A 659 -9.13 58.07 -32.44
CA GLU A 659 -9.48 56.79 -33.09
C GLU A 659 -8.25 56.05 -33.60
N GLN A 660 -7.29 56.74 -34.23
CA GLN A 660 -5.99 56.18 -34.60
C GLN A 660 -5.20 55.69 -33.37
N ILE A 661 -5.29 56.40 -32.24
CA ILE A 661 -4.69 55.94 -30.96
C ILE A 661 -5.46 54.74 -30.38
N ALA A 662 -6.79 54.68 -30.51
CA ALA A 662 -7.60 53.56 -30.04
C ALA A 662 -7.32 52.28 -30.83
N THR A 663 -7.33 52.35 -32.16
CA THR A 663 -7.01 51.23 -33.06
C THR A 663 -5.58 50.72 -32.85
N LEU A 664 -4.58 51.61 -32.75
CA LEU A 664 -3.20 51.21 -32.40
C LEU A 664 -3.12 50.54 -31.02
N ARG A 665 -3.87 51.01 -30.01
CA ARG A 665 -3.95 50.35 -28.70
C ARG A 665 -4.58 48.96 -28.79
N THR A 666 -5.61 48.77 -29.62
CA THR A 666 -6.21 47.44 -29.85
C THR A 666 -5.24 46.49 -30.55
N VAL A 667 -4.53 46.95 -31.60
CA VAL A 667 -3.49 46.14 -32.27
C VAL A 667 -2.34 45.78 -31.33
N LEU A 668 -1.89 46.72 -30.48
CA LEU A 668 -0.87 46.45 -29.46
C LEU A 668 -1.35 45.49 -28.38
N LYS A 669 -2.62 45.59 -27.92
CA LYS A 669 -3.24 44.61 -27.01
C LYS A 669 -3.29 43.22 -27.64
N ALA A 670 -3.72 43.11 -28.90
CA ALA A 670 -3.80 41.84 -29.61
C ALA A 670 -2.41 41.20 -29.80
N ASN A 671 -1.42 41.97 -30.22
CA ASN A 671 -0.03 41.50 -30.36
C ASN A 671 0.55 41.05 -29.01
N LYS A 672 0.33 41.84 -27.94
CA LYS A 672 0.70 41.45 -26.57
C LYS A 672 0.04 40.12 -26.18
N HIS A 673 -1.26 39.97 -26.40
CA HIS A 673 -2.00 38.76 -26.07
C HIS A 673 -1.49 37.53 -26.85
N THR A 674 -1.24 37.66 -28.15
CA THR A 674 -0.62 36.60 -28.97
C THR A 674 0.75 36.20 -28.44
N ALA A 675 1.58 37.15 -27.98
CA ALA A 675 2.86 36.86 -27.34
C ALA A 675 2.70 36.16 -25.98
N GLU A 676 1.74 36.60 -25.15
CA GLU A 676 1.42 35.95 -23.86
C GLU A 676 0.93 34.50 -24.06
N VAL A 677 0.06 34.25 -25.05
CA VAL A 677 -0.43 32.92 -25.43
C VAL A 677 0.70 32.04 -26.00
N ALA A 678 1.57 32.59 -26.85
CA ALA A 678 2.74 31.87 -27.35
C ALA A 678 3.71 31.46 -26.22
N MET A 679 3.98 32.36 -25.28
CA MET A 679 4.82 32.09 -24.11
C MET A 679 4.16 31.09 -23.15
N ALA A 680 2.85 31.16 -22.94
CA ALA A 680 2.11 30.17 -22.15
C ALA A 680 2.16 28.77 -22.78
N ASN A 681 1.99 28.67 -24.10
CA ASN A 681 2.09 27.43 -24.85
C ASN A 681 3.51 26.83 -24.81
N LEU A 682 4.56 27.65 -24.96
CA LEU A 682 5.95 27.19 -24.83
C LEU A 682 6.27 26.73 -23.40
N LYS A 683 5.80 27.46 -22.37
CA LYS A 683 5.95 27.07 -20.97
C LYS A 683 5.21 25.74 -20.66
N SER A 684 4.01 25.58 -21.18
CA SER A 684 3.22 24.34 -21.05
C SER A 684 3.92 23.15 -21.69
N LYS A 685 4.43 23.30 -22.94
CA LYS A 685 5.24 22.27 -23.60
C LYS A 685 6.48 21.91 -22.79
N TYR A 686 7.23 22.90 -22.31
CA TYR A 686 8.43 22.66 -21.50
C TYR A 686 8.13 21.90 -20.20
N GLU A 687 7.09 22.28 -19.46
CA GLU A 687 6.71 21.56 -18.23
C GLU A 687 6.19 20.14 -18.52
N ASN A 688 5.49 19.92 -19.64
CA ASN A 688 5.08 18.58 -20.09
C ASN A 688 6.28 17.70 -20.48
N GLU A 689 7.23 18.22 -21.27
CA GLU A 689 8.46 17.52 -21.64
C GLU A 689 9.31 17.19 -20.39
N LYS A 690 9.45 18.15 -19.48
CA LYS A 690 10.11 17.99 -18.18
C LYS A 690 9.42 16.94 -17.29
N ALA A 691 8.09 16.85 -17.32
CA ALA A 691 7.34 15.80 -16.64
C ALA A 691 7.62 14.42 -17.25
N ILE A 692 7.59 14.31 -18.59
CA ILE A 692 7.90 13.06 -19.31
C ILE A 692 9.36 12.61 -19.08
N VAL A 693 10.32 13.54 -19.07
CA VAL A 693 11.73 13.25 -18.75
C VAL A 693 11.89 12.82 -17.29
N SER A 694 11.16 13.43 -16.35
CA SER A 694 11.14 13.00 -14.94
C SER A 694 10.55 11.59 -14.77
N GLU A 695 9.43 11.30 -15.43
CA GLU A 695 8.76 10.01 -15.39
C GLU A 695 9.61 8.89 -16.03
N THR A 696 10.22 9.15 -17.19
CA THR A 696 11.12 8.19 -17.85
C THR A 696 12.41 7.95 -17.04
N MET A 697 13.00 8.99 -16.43
CA MET A 697 14.08 8.80 -15.46
C MET A 697 13.64 7.99 -14.22
N MET A 698 12.39 8.12 -13.77
CA MET A 698 11.87 7.33 -12.66
C MET A 698 11.63 5.86 -13.06
N LYS A 699 11.11 5.59 -14.26
CA LYS A 699 10.96 4.24 -14.83
C LYS A 699 12.32 3.54 -14.95
N LEU A 700 13.30 4.18 -15.59
CA LEU A 700 14.67 3.65 -15.72
C LEU A 700 15.35 3.37 -14.36
N ARG A 701 15.11 4.21 -13.33
CA ARG A 701 15.60 3.96 -11.96
C ARG A 701 14.92 2.77 -11.30
N ASN A 702 13.62 2.56 -11.55
CA ASN A 702 12.88 1.41 -11.04
C ASN A 702 13.29 0.11 -11.74
N GLU A 703 13.44 0.13 -13.06
CA GLU A 703 13.97 -1.00 -13.85
C GLU A 703 15.38 -1.38 -13.40
N LEU A 704 16.27 -0.40 -13.21
CA LEU A 704 17.61 -0.62 -12.67
C LEU A 704 17.60 -1.17 -11.23
N LYS A 705 16.57 -0.86 -10.44
CA LYS A 705 16.37 -1.44 -9.09
C LYS A 705 15.95 -2.90 -9.18
N VAL A 706 14.95 -3.23 -10.01
CA VAL A 706 14.49 -4.61 -10.23
C VAL A 706 15.64 -5.47 -10.78
N LEU A 707 16.37 -5.01 -11.79
CA LEU A 707 17.53 -5.74 -12.34
C LEU A 707 18.67 -5.96 -11.33
N LYS A 708 18.81 -5.10 -10.30
CA LYS A 708 19.73 -5.31 -9.18
C LYS A 708 19.20 -6.34 -8.18
N GLU A 709 17.89 -6.35 -7.93
CA GLU A 709 17.21 -7.32 -7.08
C GLU A 709 17.25 -8.72 -7.73
N ASP A 710 17.00 -8.82 -9.04
CA ASP A 710 17.18 -10.05 -9.83
C ASP A 710 18.63 -10.52 -9.81
N LYS A 711 19.62 -9.63 -10.01
CA LYS A 711 21.03 -9.99 -9.89
C LYS A 711 21.37 -10.53 -8.49
N ALA A 712 20.77 -9.99 -7.43
CA ALA A 712 20.95 -10.46 -6.06
C ALA A 712 20.27 -11.81 -5.81
N THR A 713 19.07 -12.06 -6.33
CA THR A 713 18.42 -13.38 -6.22
C THR A 713 19.16 -14.44 -7.03
N PHE A 714 19.65 -14.15 -8.24
CA PHE A 714 20.52 -15.06 -8.98
C PHE A 714 21.85 -15.35 -8.26
N ALA A 715 22.45 -14.35 -7.59
CA ALA A 715 23.63 -14.57 -6.77
C ALA A 715 23.34 -15.47 -5.55
N SER A 716 22.22 -15.24 -4.86
CA SER A 716 21.76 -16.05 -3.73
C SER A 716 21.44 -17.50 -4.14
N LEU A 717 20.74 -17.70 -5.25
CA LEU A 717 20.49 -19.03 -5.82
C LEU A 717 21.79 -19.73 -6.21
N ARG A 718 22.73 -19.02 -6.84
CA ARG A 718 24.05 -19.59 -7.19
C ARG A 718 24.86 -19.98 -5.95
N ALA A 719 24.79 -19.21 -4.87
CA ALA A 719 25.40 -19.55 -3.59
C ALA A 719 24.73 -20.77 -2.93
N MET A 720 23.39 -20.86 -2.97
CA MET A 720 22.63 -22.02 -2.49
C MET A 720 22.99 -23.30 -3.27
N PHE A 721 23.13 -23.21 -4.60
CA PHE A 721 23.58 -24.34 -5.42
C PHE A 721 25.04 -24.72 -5.13
N ALA A 722 25.94 -23.77 -4.88
CA ALA A 722 27.32 -24.05 -4.49
C ALA A 722 27.39 -24.79 -3.15
N ALA A 723 26.74 -24.26 -2.10
CA ALA A 723 26.67 -24.89 -0.79
C ALA A 723 26.06 -26.31 -0.87
N ARG A 724 25.02 -26.52 -1.68
CA ARG A 724 24.42 -27.85 -1.87
C ARG A 724 25.32 -28.82 -2.64
N CYS A 725 26.17 -28.33 -3.54
CA CYS A 725 27.23 -29.14 -4.14
C CYS A 725 28.31 -29.52 -3.12
N GLU A 726 28.69 -28.62 -2.21
CA GLU A 726 29.62 -28.90 -1.11
C GLU A 726 29.03 -29.91 -0.09
N GLU A 727 27.72 -29.83 0.21
CA GLU A 727 27.00 -30.86 0.96
C GLU A 727 27.06 -32.22 0.26
N TYR A 728 26.90 -32.29 -1.07
CA TYR A 728 27.00 -33.55 -1.80
C TYR A 728 28.44 -34.09 -1.88
N VAL A 729 29.47 -33.22 -2.00
CA VAL A 729 30.88 -33.63 -1.94
C VAL A 729 31.21 -34.20 -0.56
N THR A 730 30.89 -33.49 0.51
CA THR A 730 31.12 -34.00 1.89
C THR A 730 30.34 -35.29 2.19
N LYS A 731 29.14 -35.47 1.61
CA LYS A 731 28.38 -36.72 1.65
C LYS A 731 29.12 -37.88 0.96
N ILE A 732 29.75 -37.62 -0.18
CA ILE A 732 30.56 -38.59 -0.90
C ILE A 732 31.82 -38.92 -0.08
N ASP A 733 32.51 -37.94 0.50
CA ASP A 733 33.70 -38.15 1.33
C ASP A 733 33.41 -38.94 2.61
N GLU A 734 32.23 -38.78 3.20
CA GLU A 734 31.74 -39.64 4.30
C GLU A 734 31.56 -41.09 3.85
N LEU A 735 30.93 -41.31 2.69
CA LEU A 735 30.66 -42.64 2.15
C LEU A 735 31.97 -43.33 1.75
N GLN A 736 32.91 -42.60 1.12
CA GLN A 736 34.25 -43.10 0.83
C GLN A 736 35.01 -43.49 2.10
N ARG A 737 34.98 -42.66 3.16
CA ARG A 737 35.57 -43.02 4.47
C ARG A 737 34.94 -44.27 5.08
N LYS A 738 33.60 -44.43 4.98
CA LYS A 738 32.89 -45.64 5.45
C LYS A 738 33.29 -46.89 4.64
N VAL A 739 33.45 -46.77 3.32
CA VAL A 739 33.97 -47.85 2.45
C VAL A 739 35.40 -48.21 2.82
N SER A 740 36.31 -47.23 2.95
CA SER A 740 37.71 -47.46 3.33
C SER A 740 37.85 -48.16 4.69
N SER A 741 37.08 -47.75 5.70
CA SER A 741 37.05 -48.42 7.00
C SER A 741 36.49 -49.84 6.91
N GLY A 742 35.48 -50.08 6.06
CA GLY A 742 35.00 -51.42 5.73
C GLY A 742 36.08 -52.30 5.07
N GLU A 743 36.87 -51.74 4.15
CA GLU A 743 38.01 -52.45 3.58
C GLU A 743 39.09 -52.77 4.61
N GLU A 744 39.38 -51.86 5.55
CA GLU A 744 40.34 -52.09 6.64
C GLU A 744 39.87 -53.21 7.58
N GLN A 745 38.57 -53.26 7.89
CA GLN A 745 37.96 -54.37 8.62
C GLN A 745 38.07 -55.69 7.83
N ILE A 746 37.81 -55.68 6.52
CA ILE A 746 37.97 -56.86 5.64
C ILE A 746 39.45 -57.30 5.56
N LYS A 747 40.41 -56.37 5.46
CA LYS A 747 41.86 -56.64 5.49
C LYS A 747 42.27 -57.26 6.83
N THR A 748 41.73 -56.75 7.94
CA THR A 748 41.95 -57.26 9.30
C THR A 748 41.37 -58.66 9.49
N LEU A 749 40.12 -58.90 9.09
CA LEU A 749 39.47 -60.21 9.13
C LEU A 749 40.21 -61.24 8.26
N ASN A 750 40.69 -60.85 7.09
CA ASN A 750 41.54 -61.72 6.26
C ASN A 750 42.90 -62.03 6.92
N SER A 751 43.47 -61.10 7.67
CA SER A 751 44.70 -61.34 8.45
C SER A 751 44.44 -62.35 9.59
N LEU A 752 43.36 -62.17 10.34
CA LEU A 752 42.92 -63.09 11.40
C LEU A 752 42.56 -64.48 10.84
N LEU A 753 41.91 -64.55 9.67
CA LEU A 753 41.62 -65.81 8.99
C LEU A 753 42.91 -66.54 8.57
N LYS A 754 43.88 -65.84 7.97
CA LYS A 754 45.20 -66.42 7.64
C LYS A 754 45.91 -66.92 8.89
N LEU A 755 45.91 -66.16 9.98
CA LEU A 755 46.49 -66.58 11.26
C LEU A 755 45.79 -67.82 11.83
N SER A 756 44.46 -67.87 11.75
CA SER A 756 43.65 -69.01 12.20
C SER A 756 43.89 -70.27 11.37
N VAL A 757 44.07 -70.13 10.05
CA VAL A 757 44.47 -71.24 9.16
C VAL A 757 45.87 -71.74 9.52
N ILE A 758 46.84 -70.85 9.78
CA ILE A 758 48.19 -71.23 10.22
C ILE A 758 48.16 -71.93 11.58
N GLN A 759 47.33 -71.47 12.53
CA GLN A 759 47.14 -72.13 13.81
C GLN A 759 46.49 -73.51 13.64
N LYS A 760 45.45 -73.64 12.81
CA LYS A 760 44.81 -74.92 12.49
C LYS A 760 45.79 -75.90 11.86
N LEU A 761 46.62 -75.45 10.90
CA LEU A 761 47.67 -76.27 10.29
C LEU A 761 48.71 -76.73 11.31
N LYS A 762 49.14 -75.87 12.24
CA LYS A 762 50.05 -76.26 13.34
C LYS A 762 49.41 -77.26 14.31
N VAL A 763 48.10 -77.21 14.53
CA VAL A 763 47.38 -78.21 15.35
C VAL A 763 47.25 -79.53 14.59
N ILE A 764 46.93 -79.50 13.29
CA ILE A 764 46.91 -80.69 12.42
C ILE A 764 48.29 -81.35 12.41
N GLN A 765 49.37 -80.60 12.17
CA GLN A 765 50.74 -81.11 12.21
C GLN A 765 51.08 -81.76 13.56
N LYS A 766 50.63 -81.19 14.68
CA LYS A 766 50.81 -81.82 16.01
C LYS A 766 49.97 -83.07 16.23
N VAL A 767 48.79 -83.17 15.62
CA VAL A 767 47.98 -84.40 15.65
C VAL A 767 48.63 -85.47 14.77
N GLU A 768 49.07 -85.12 13.56
CA GLU A 768 49.86 -85.98 12.68
C GLU A 768 51.16 -86.45 13.36
N GLU A 769 51.88 -85.58 14.08
CA GLU A 769 53.05 -85.93 14.90
C GLU A 769 52.70 -86.94 16.01
N LEU A 770 51.58 -86.74 16.73
CA LEU A 770 51.13 -87.63 17.81
C LEU A 770 50.56 -88.96 17.30
N GLU A 771 49.99 -88.99 16.10
CA GLU A 771 49.57 -90.23 15.42
C GLU A 771 50.80 -90.99 14.91
N MET A 772 51.77 -90.30 14.31
CA MET A 772 53.07 -90.88 13.92
C MET A 772 53.94 -91.30 15.11
N GLU A 773 53.73 -90.75 16.31
CA GLU A 773 54.37 -91.17 17.57
C GLU A 773 53.69 -92.42 18.16
N LYS A 774 52.37 -92.59 17.98
CA LYS A 774 51.68 -93.87 18.28
C LYS A 774 52.09 -94.98 17.32
N ASP A 775 52.26 -94.66 16.03
CA ASP A 775 52.56 -95.62 14.97
C ASP A 775 54.06 -95.97 14.83
N LYS A 776 54.92 -95.61 15.81
CA LYS A 776 56.35 -95.98 15.80
C LYS A 776 56.84 -96.69 17.08
N PRO A 777 57.32 -97.95 16.96
CA PRO A 777 57.90 -98.67 18.09
C PRO A 777 59.25 -98.08 18.51
N HIS A 778 59.55 -98.16 19.80
CA HIS A 778 60.79 -97.65 20.39
C HIS A 778 62.04 -98.34 19.84
N SER A 779 63.02 -97.56 19.35
CA SER A 779 64.42 -98.00 19.27
C SER A 779 65.40 -96.82 19.35
N ARG A 780 66.60 -97.06 19.88
CA ARG A 780 67.67 -96.06 20.13
C ARG A 780 68.94 -96.47 19.40
N ARG A 781 69.67 -95.52 18.76
CA ARG A 781 71.14 -95.32 18.85
C ARG A 781 71.74 -94.40 17.76
N HIS A 782 72.69 -93.55 18.18
CA HIS A 782 73.78 -92.86 17.40
C HIS A 782 73.39 -92.08 16.11
N GLY A 783 74.11 -91.06 15.63
CA GLY A 783 75.26 -90.29 16.13
C GLY A 783 75.57 -89.11 15.14
N PRO A 784 76.21 -87.99 15.56
CA PRO A 784 76.39 -86.76 14.75
C PRO A 784 77.83 -86.67 14.15
N PRO A 785 78.41 -85.52 13.64
CA PRO A 785 77.93 -84.13 13.46
C PRO A 785 78.38 -83.40 12.13
N ARG A 786 78.24 -82.04 12.08
CA ARG A 786 78.93 -81.01 11.21
C ARG A 786 78.53 -80.92 9.71
N GLY A 787 78.50 -79.76 9.03
CA GLY A 787 78.81 -78.36 9.40
C GLY A 787 78.98 -77.39 8.20
N GLY A 788 78.72 -76.09 8.42
CA GLY A 788 79.12 -74.93 7.57
C GLY A 788 78.29 -74.64 6.29
N ARG A 789 78.50 -73.53 5.54
CA ARG A 789 78.97 -72.15 5.87
C ARG A 789 78.79 -71.22 4.64
N ASN A 790 78.13 -70.06 4.80
CA ASN A 790 78.28 -68.78 4.07
C ASN A 790 78.10 -68.59 2.53
N VAL A 791 77.32 -67.53 2.18
CA VAL A 791 77.59 -66.46 1.15
C VAL A 791 77.44 -66.90 -0.33
N TYR A 792 76.89 -66.15 -1.31
CA TYR A 792 76.99 -64.74 -1.79
C TYR A 792 75.62 -64.18 -2.28
N SER A 793 75.44 -62.98 -2.86
CA SER A 793 75.91 -61.58 -2.61
C SER A 793 75.42 -60.64 -3.75
N ARG A 794 75.44 -59.30 -3.54
CA ARG A 794 75.11 -58.18 -4.48
C ARG A 794 73.61 -57.99 -4.86
N GLY A 795 73.11 -56.77 -5.13
CA GLY A 795 73.70 -55.42 -4.92
C GLY A 795 73.14 -54.31 -5.85
N SER A 796 73.21 -53.03 -5.41
CA SER A 796 72.82 -51.78 -6.13
C SER A 796 71.30 -51.53 -6.34
N GLY A 797 70.77 -50.28 -6.37
CA GLY A 797 71.35 -48.97 -6.02
C GLY A 797 70.58 -47.74 -6.55
N SER A 798 70.48 -46.67 -5.72
CA SER A 798 70.12 -45.26 -6.02
C SER A 798 68.79 -44.81 -6.68
N ALA A 799 67.97 -44.12 -5.86
CA ALA A 799 67.59 -42.69 -5.94
C ALA A 799 66.62 -42.09 -7.02
N ASN A 800 65.69 -41.28 -6.47
CA ASN A 800 65.14 -39.98 -6.94
C ASN A 800 64.12 -39.83 -8.12
N HIS A 801 62.86 -39.59 -7.70
CA HIS A 801 62.10 -38.32 -7.83
C HIS A 801 61.27 -37.98 -9.10
N SER A 802 60.02 -37.54 -8.83
CA SER A 802 59.12 -36.65 -9.60
C SER A 802 58.66 -36.98 -11.04
N GLY A 803 57.39 -36.67 -11.34
CA GLY A 803 57.01 -36.09 -12.64
C GLY A 803 55.73 -36.61 -13.32
N SER A 804 54.69 -35.78 -13.32
CA SER A 804 53.54 -35.69 -14.25
C SER A 804 53.30 -36.78 -15.32
N GLY A 805 52.11 -37.39 -15.28
CA GLY A 805 51.49 -38.05 -16.45
C GLY A 805 50.31 -37.24 -16.98
N ALA A 806 50.18 -37.09 -18.30
CA ALA A 806 49.12 -36.29 -18.92
C ALA A 806 48.59 -36.88 -20.25
N TYR A 807 47.27 -36.76 -20.44
CA TYR A 807 46.48 -36.96 -21.67
C TYR A 807 46.55 -38.29 -22.45
N ARG A 808 45.38 -38.91 -22.61
CA ARG A 808 44.87 -39.29 -23.95
C ARG A 808 43.34 -39.22 -24.02
N HIS A 809 42.81 -39.07 -25.23
CA HIS A 809 41.40 -38.78 -25.50
C HIS A 809 40.46 -39.97 -25.21
N GLY A 810 39.27 -39.64 -24.71
CA GLY A 810 38.00 -40.27 -25.08
C GLY A 810 37.09 -39.21 -25.70
N HIS A 811 36.27 -39.58 -26.67
CA HIS A 811 35.43 -38.67 -27.46
C HIS A 811 33.97 -39.05 -27.25
N ASP A 812 33.06 -38.09 -26.99
CA ASP A 812 31.83 -37.92 -27.78
C ASP A 812 30.84 -36.84 -27.27
N ASN A 813 30.02 -36.42 -28.23
CA ASN A 813 28.79 -35.60 -28.22
C ASN A 813 28.07 -35.43 -26.87
N TYR A 814 27.56 -34.23 -26.53
CA TYR A 814 26.51 -33.57 -27.30
C TYR A 814 26.53 -32.03 -27.21
N HIS A 815 26.18 -31.36 -28.30
CA HIS A 815 25.69 -29.98 -28.29
C HIS A 815 24.16 -29.96 -28.43
N SER A 816 23.49 -29.16 -27.61
CA SER A 816 22.11 -28.74 -27.90
C SER A 816 21.83 -27.35 -27.36
N ARG A 817 21.42 -26.46 -28.27
CA ARG A 817 20.64 -25.23 -28.10
C ARG A 817 20.88 -24.37 -26.86
N ARG A 818 21.50 -23.21 -27.09
CA ARG A 818 20.94 -21.95 -26.58
C ARG A 818 19.54 -21.75 -27.17
N ASP A 819 18.58 -21.42 -26.30
CA ASP A 819 17.49 -20.48 -26.56
C ASP A 819 17.04 -19.94 -25.19
N HIS A 820 16.67 -18.65 -25.17
CA HIS A 820 16.41 -17.82 -23.96
C HIS A 820 17.68 -17.46 -23.16
#